data_AF-A0A962CDV4-F1
#
_entry.id   AF-A0A962CDV4-F1
#
_cell.length_a   1.000
_cell.length_b   1.000
_cell.length_c   1.000
_cell.angle_alpha   90.00
_cell.angle_beta   90.00
_cell.angle_gamma   90.00
#
_symmetry.space_group_name_H-M   'P 1'
#
loop_
_entity.id
_entity.type
_entity.pdbx_description
1 polymer ?
#
loop_
_entity_poly.entity_id
_entity_poly.type
_entity_poly.pdbx_seq_one_letter_code
_entity_poly.pdbx_strand_id
1 'polypeptide(L)'
;MHRFASQHTDSFAAFLREAGVSLAVSTYQSGQLVLLRPLADGLDTHFIAMPRPMGIAVDGARLSLGAAHRIEFFRNVPAVAGRLAPERPDAVFVHRATHVTGDIDVHEMGYDRDGELWLVNTRMSCLCTLAADSSIVPRWKPPFISRYDLLDRCHLNGLGFRDGRPRYVSMLGGGDAPGSWRRNKTRGGRIIDLADDSLVAEGLCMPHSPRWHRGQLWFLASGEGRLMRLAADGSAQTVAELPGFARGLALCGRYALVGLSQVRENAVFAGLPLTARADQRQCGVHLVDIEAGAVIGLLRFSGDVQEIFDVQILPHRAPVVIGPESPLLATTYELPDAALALLAPTDPVQEAMAAASRLHAEGSLDEAIAAYRRIADEQPDMAEAQHQLGLALSDGEHWQPAIDALERAIALDPANAPALNSLALALARSGRYEAALAAWERALVVDKQFALARFNRSLILLKLGHHAQGWSDFEWRWQLPGANPLHCPQPQWQGEDIRARRLLVHSEQGNGDQIQFWRYLELARARCRELIYAGPEPLIELAATVNGVDESRGPGEIPRDRFDCVVPLMSLPLRLGLPDPLPMATPYVHVPAHVQVRALAGRRRIGLVWKGSATHKDDRRRSMELGDMLALARTPDAQFYSLQFPVSGAEVELLKSSGIDNLEPEIIGYARTAAFIAQLDRVITVDTAVAHLAGAMGKPVWILLGNDPDWRWGRHGETSPWYPSARLFRLAPGEPWLALIGRIAALLEAEA
;
A
#
# COMPACT_ATOMS: atom_id res chain seq x y z
N MET A 1 -4.88 -11.80 2.71
CA MET A 1 -4.51 -10.51 2.10
C MET A 1 -4.68 -10.70 0.60
N HIS A 2 -5.63 -10.01 -0.03
CA HIS A 2 -5.90 -10.16 -1.46
C HIS A 2 -4.71 -9.62 -2.26
N ARG A 3 -4.19 -10.40 -3.22
CA ARG A 3 -3.06 -9.98 -4.06
C ARG A 3 -3.61 -9.57 -5.42
N PHE A 4 -3.66 -8.28 -5.67
CA PHE A 4 -4.03 -7.72 -6.97
C PHE A 4 -2.75 -7.25 -7.69
N ALA A 5 -2.52 -7.74 -8.90
CA ALA A 5 -1.40 -7.31 -9.73
C ALA A 5 -1.76 -7.44 -11.22
N SER A 6 -1.08 -6.69 -12.08
CA SER A 6 -1.27 -6.73 -13.53
C SER A 6 0.09 -6.74 -14.24
N GLN A 7 0.10 -7.24 -15.48
CA GLN A 7 1.22 -7.17 -16.42
C GLN A 7 0.66 -6.70 -17.76
N HIS A 8 1.38 -5.90 -18.53
CA HIS A 8 0.91 -5.41 -19.82
C HIS A 8 2.02 -5.41 -20.86
N THR A 9 1.63 -5.34 -22.14
CA THR A 9 2.57 -5.05 -23.23
C THR A 9 2.81 -3.54 -23.33
N ASP A 10 3.98 -3.15 -23.84
CA ASP A 10 4.30 -1.74 -24.07
C ASP A 10 3.31 -1.09 -25.06
N SER A 11 2.89 -1.84 -26.08
CA SER A 11 1.90 -1.40 -27.07
C SER A 11 0.55 -1.02 -26.46
N PHE A 12 0.14 -1.68 -25.38
CA PHE A 12 -1.12 -1.38 -24.69
C PHE A 12 -1.04 -0.03 -23.96
N ALA A 13 0.04 0.19 -23.21
CA ALA A 13 0.27 1.45 -22.50
C ALA A 13 0.50 2.62 -23.48
N ALA A 14 1.25 2.38 -24.56
CA ALA A 14 1.49 3.35 -25.62
C ALA A 14 0.18 3.81 -26.27
N PHE A 15 -0.71 2.88 -26.62
CA PHE A 15 -2.03 3.21 -27.17
C PHE A 15 -2.82 4.15 -26.25
N LEU A 16 -2.94 3.83 -24.95
CA LEU A 16 -3.67 4.67 -24.00
C LEU A 16 -3.07 6.08 -23.91
N ARG A 17 -1.73 6.17 -23.90
CA ARG A 17 -1.00 7.44 -23.86
C ARG A 17 -1.19 8.27 -25.13
N GLU A 18 -1.14 7.65 -26.31
CA GLU A 18 -1.31 8.31 -27.60
C GLU A 18 -2.75 8.77 -27.81
N ALA A 19 -3.73 7.90 -27.47
CA ALA A 19 -5.15 8.24 -27.53
C ALA A 19 -5.55 9.28 -26.46
N GLY A 20 -4.74 9.47 -25.42
CA GLY A 20 -5.04 10.40 -24.32
C GLY A 20 -6.19 9.93 -23.44
N VAL A 21 -6.35 8.61 -23.30
CA VAL A 21 -7.46 7.98 -22.57
C VAL A 21 -6.96 7.02 -21.51
N SER A 22 -7.85 6.64 -20.60
CA SER A 22 -7.67 5.57 -19.64
C SER A 22 -8.87 4.62 -19.71
N LEU A 23 -8.82 3.52 -18.97
CA LEU A 23 -9.90 2.53 -18.96
C LEU A 23 -10.44 2.34 -17.55
N ALA A 24 -11.76 2.26 -17.45
CA ALA A 24 -12.46 1.75 -16.28
C ALA A 24 -12.87 0.29 -16.55
N VAL A 25 -12.51 -0.61 -15.64
CA VAL A 25 -12.81 -2.04 -15.72
C VAL A 25 -13.47 -2.49 -14.42
N SER A 26 -14.64 -3.13 -14.51
CA SER A 26 -15.33 -3.68 -13.33
C SER A 26 -15.05 -5.16 -13.15
N THR A 27 -14.87 -5.59 -11.90
CA THR A 27 -14.56 -6.98 -11.52
C THR A 27 -15.51 -7.44 -10.41
N TYR A 28 -16.64 -8.06 -10.77
CA TYR A 28 -17.71 -8.29 -9.79
C TYR A 28 -17.32 -9.26 -8.66
N GLN A 29 -16.56 -10.32 -8.92
CA GLN A 29 -16.14 -11.28 -7.88
C GLN A 29 -15.07 -10.70 -6.96
N SER A 30 -14.11 -9.99 -7.54
CA SER A 30 -12.97 -9.41 -6.82
C SER A 30 -13.35 -8.11 -6.10
N GLY A 31 -14.52 -7.56 -6.41
CA GLY A 31 -15.05 -6.37 -5.76
C GLY A 31 -14.25 -5.11 -6.08
N GLN A 32 -13.72 -4.98 -7.31
CA GLN A 32 -12.90 -3.83 -7.70
C GLN A 32 -13.44 -3.13 -8.94
N LEU A 33 -13.53 -1.80 -8.88
CA LEU A 33 -13.43 -0.93 -10.04
C LEU A 33 -11.93 -0.65 -10.26
N VAL A 34 -11.42 -0.95 -11.45
CA VAL A 34 -10.01 -0.81 -11.78
C VAL A 34 -9.84 0.30 -12.81
N LEU A 35 -8.98 1.27 -12.53
CA LEU A 35 -8.57 2.29 -13.49
C LEU A 35 -7.19 1.94 -14.07
N LEU A 36 -7.10 1.89 -15.40
CA LEU A 36 -5.85 1.67 -16.13
C LEU A 36 -5.35 3.01 -16.68
N ARG A 37 -4.36 3.60 -16.01
CA ARG A 37 -3.91 4.99 -16.20
C ARG A 37 -2.53 5.04 -16.85
N PRO A 38 -2.36 5.56 -18.08
CA PRO A 38 -1.04 5.73 -18.67
C PRO A 38 -0.26 6.87 -17.98
N LEU A 39 0.69 6.52 -17.11
CA LEU A 39 1.60 7.46 -16.47
C LEU A 39 2.92 7.60 -17.27
N ALA A 40 3.79 8.52 -16.84
CA ALA A 40 5.08 8.79 -17.49
C ALA A 40 5.96 7.52 -17.55
N ASP A 41 6.05 6.78 -16.44
CA ASP A 41 6.96 5.63 -16.28
C ASP A 41 6.29 4.25 -16.49
N GLY A 42 5.06 4.21 -17.04
CA GLY A 42 4.36 2.95 -17.30
C GLY A 42 2.84 3.05 -17.27
N LEU A 43 2.18 1.94 -16.96
CA LEU A 43 0.74 1.88 -16.74
C LEU A 43 0.44 1.66 -15.26
N ASP A 44 -0.22 2.63 -14.64
CA ASP A 44 -0.73 2.45 -13.29
C ASP A 44 -2.08 1.70 -13.33
N THR A 45 -2.23 0.75 -12.42
CA THR A 45 -3.43 -0.07 -12.25
C THR A 45 -4.02 0.21 -10.88
N HIS A 46 -4.93 1.16 -10.83
CA HIS A 46 -5.52 1.63 -9.58
C HIS A 46 -6.78 0.84 -9.23
N PHE A 47 -6.75 0.11 -8.11
CA PHE A 47 -7.86 -0.72 -7.63
C PHE A 47 -8.70 0.03 -6.60
N ILE A 48 -10.00 0.12 -6.84
CA ILE A 48 -10.96 0.79 -5.96
C ILE A 48 -12.00 -0.23 -5.51
N ALA A 49 -12.05 -0.47 -4.20
CA ALA A 49 -12.99 -1.41 -3.61
C ALA A 49 -14.44 -0.93 -3.84
N MET A 50 -15.23 -1.77 -4.50
CA MET A 50 -16.63 -1.54 -4.79
C MET A 50 -17.43 -2.83 -4.54
N PRO A 51 -18.63 -2.78 -3.98
CA PRO A 51 -19.40 -3.98 -3.69
C PRO A 51 -20.01 -4.56 -4.98
N ARG A 52 -19.41 -5.64 -5.50
CA ARG A 52 -19.85 -6.36 -6.72
C ARG A 52 -20.07 -5.41 -7.91
N PRO A 53 -19.02 -4.73 -8.40
CA PRO A 53 -19.10 -3.79 -9.52
C PRO A 53 -19.41 -4.53 -10.82
N MET A 54 -20.36 -4.02 -11.59
CA MET A 54 -20.92 -4.64 -12.78
C MET A 54 -20.91 -3.65 -13.96
N GLY A 55 -22.06 -3.30 -14.56
CA GLY A 55 -22.11 -2.35 -15.67
C GLY A 55 -21.52 -0.97 -15.29
N ILE A 56 -20.87 -0.30 -16.25
CA ILE A 56 -20.32 1.05 -16.11
C ILE A 56 -20.92 1.94 -17.20
N ALA A 57 -21.37 3.15 -16.84
CA ALA A 57 -21.77 4.19 -17.79
C ALA A 57 -20.90 5.43 -17.64
N VAL A 58 -20.47 6.01 -18.76
CA VAL A 58 -19.62 7.22 -18.79
C VAL A 58 -20.10 8.17 -19.87
N ASP A 59 -20.00 9.48 -19.61
CA ASP A 59 -20.26 10.54 -20.60
C ASP A 59 -19.22 11.68 -20.56
N GLY A 60 -18.06 11.40 -19.94
CA GLY A 60 -16.96 12.35 -19.73
C GLY A 60 -17.10 13.15 -18.43
N ALA A 61 -18.28 13.71 -18.14
CA ALA A 61 -18.52 14.45 -16.91
C ALA A 61 -18.94 13.54 -15.75
N ARG A 62 -19.58 12.41 -16.06
CA ARG A 62 -20.13 11.46 -15.10
C ARG A 62 -19.54 10.07 -15.31
N LEU A 63 -19.39 9.36 -14.19
CA LEU A 63 -19.15 7.93 -14.15
C LEU A 63 -20.24 7.35 -13.25
N SER A 64 -21.00 6.37 -13.75
CA SER A 64 -21.94 5.60 -12.95
C SER A 64 -21.57 4.14 -12.95
N LEU A 65 -21.74 3.50 -11.81
CA LEU A 65 -21.38 2.11 -11.59
C LEU A 65 -22.55 1.32 -11.01
N GLY A 66 -22.97 0.27 -11.72
CA GLY A 66 -23.86 -0.74 -11.17
C GLY A 66 -23.12 -1.57 -10.13
N ALA A 67 -23.64 -1.62 -8.90
CA ALA A 67 -23.13 -2.41 -7.80
C ALA A 67 -24.19 -3.42 -7.33
N ALA A 68 -23.90 -4.22 -6.30
CA ALA A 68 -24.73 -5.35 -5.86
C ALA A 68 -26.25 -5.09 -5.85
N HIS A 69 -26.70 -4.01 -5.20
CA HIS A 69 -28.12 -3.65 -5.07
C HIS A 69 -28.37 -2.14 -5.23
N ARG A 70 -27.45 -1.45 -5.90
CA ARG A 70 -27.44 0.02 -6.02
C ARG A 70 -26.65 0.49 -7.23
N ILE A 71 -26.89 1.74 -7.61
CA ILE A 71 -26.09 2.50 -8.58
C ILE A 71 -25.33 3.57 -7.82
N GLU A 72 -24.02 3.63 -8.02
CA GLU A 72 -23.16 4.68 -7.49
C GLU A 72 -22.94 5.74 -8.57
N PHE A 73 -23.13 7.01 -8.21
CA PHE A 73 -22.97 8.16 -9.11
C PHE A 73 -21.74 8.95 -8.72
N PHE A 74 -20.85 9.15 -9.69
CA PHE A 74 -19.67 9.98 -9.57
C PHE A 74 -19.69 11.10 -10.60
N ARG A 75 -19.17 12.25 -10.21
CA ARG A 75 -19.01 13.41 -11.09
C ARG A 75 -17.56 13.85 -11.12
N ASN A 76 -17.05 14.20 -12.30
CA ASN A 76 -15.74 14.77 -12.45
C ASN A 76 -15.71 16.20 -11.86
N VAL A 77 -14.88 16.42 -10.84
CA VAL A 77 -14.66 17.70 -10.18
C VAL A 77 -13.16 18.02 -10.19
N PRO A 78 -12.62 18.54 -11.32
CA PRO A 78 -11.17 18.75 -11.48
C PRO A 78 -10.54 19.67 -10.42
N ALA A 79 -11.31 20.58 -9.82
CA ALA A 79 -10.85 21.46 -8.75
C ALA A 79 -10.32 20.72 -7.52
N VAL A 80 -10.73 19.46 -7.31
CA VAL A 80 -10.24 18.62 -6.21
C VAL A 80 -8.81 18.13 -6.44
N ALA A 81 -8.31 18.14 -7.68
CA ALA A 81 -6.98 17.62 -8.03
C ALA A 81 -5.86 18.25 -7.18
N GLY A 82 -5.95 19.54 -6.86
CA GLY A 82 -4.96 20.23 -6.02
C GLY A 82 -4.86 19.72 -4.58
N ARG A 83 -5.86 18.96 -4.09
CA ARG A 83 -5.87 18.36 -2.75
C ARG A 83 -5.33 16.92 -2.72
N LEU A 84 -5.00 16.34 -3.87
CA LEU A 84 -4.58 14.94 -4.00
C LEU A 84 -3.05 14.77 -4.10
N ALA A 85 -2.28 15.77 -3.65
CA ALA A 85 -0.82 15.73 -3.71
C ALA A 85 -0.23 14.45 -3.06
N PRO A 86 0.79 13.83 -3.66
CA PRO A 86 1.56 14.29 -4.82
C PRO A 86 0.90 14.00 -6.19
N GLU A 87 -0.23 13.27 -6.25
CA GLU A 87 -0.92 13.00 -7.51
C GLU A 87 -1.51 14.31 -8.09
N ARG A 88 -1.31 14.53 -9.40
CA ARG A 88 -1.92 15.64 -10.15
C ARG A 88 -2.85 15.09 -11.23
N PRO A 89 -4.01 14.53 -10.84
CA PRO A 89 -4.93 13.92 -11.81
C PRO A 89 -5.57 14.97 -12.72
N ASP A 90 -5.87 14.59 -13.96
CA ASP A 90 -6.59 15.44 -14.93
C ASP A 90 -8.12 15.29 -14.83
N ALA A 91 -8.60 14.32 -14.05
CA ALA A 91 -9.99 14.16 -13.67
C ALA A 91 -10.12 13.55 -12.27
N VAL A 92 -11.12 14.01 -11.52
CA VAL A 92 -11.41 13.49 -10.17
C VAL A 92 -12.90 13.19 -10.08
N PHE A 93 -13.25 11.92 -10.21
CA PHE A 93 -14.63 11.43 -10.11
C PHE A 93 -15.02 11.27 -8.64
N VAL A 94 -15.76 12.25 -8.13
CA VAL A 94 -16.20 12.30 -6.74
C VAL A 94 -17.59 11.68 -6.61
N HIS A 95 -17.78 10.80 -5.63
CA HIS A 95 -19.10 10.25 -5.30
C HIS A 95 -20.10 11.36 -4.92
N ARG A 96 -21.33 11.27 -5.46
CA ARG A 96 -22.38 12.29 -5.26
C ARG A 96 -23.71 11.73 -4.82
N ALA A 97 -24.03 10.52 -5.25
CA ALA A 97 -25.29 9.90 -4.90
C ALA A 97 -25.19 8.38 -4.99
N THR A 98 -26.06 7.73 -4.24
CA THR A 98 -26.32 6.30 -4.35
C THR A 98 -27.82 6.11 -4.54
N HIS A 99 -28.21 5.35 -5.56
CA HIS A 99 -29.61 4.97 -5.79
C HIS A 99 -29.82 3.50 -5.51
N VAL A 100 -30.79 3.15 -4.69
CA VAL A 100 -31.05 1.75 -4.29
C VAL A 100 -32.01 1.09 -5.29
N THR A 101 -31.53 0.05 -5.97
CA THR A 101 -32.27 -0.68 -7.00
C THR A 101 -32.81 -2.03 -6.54
N GLY A 102 -32.18 -2.64 -5.53
CA GLY A 102 -32.33 -4.08 -5.23
C GLY A 102 -31.44 -4.95 -6.15
N ASP A 103 -31.46 -6.28 -5.96
CA ASP A 103 -30.67 -7.22 -6.79
C ASP A 103 -31.33 -7.38 -8.17
N ILE A 104 -31.09 -6.42 -9.06
CA ILE A 104 -31.55 -6.44 -10.45
C ILE A 104 -30.47 -6.93 -11.43
N ASP A 105 -29.26 -7.18 -10.93
CA ASP A 105 -28.11 -7.72 -11.66
C ASP A 105 -27.77 -6.90 -12.92
N VAL A 106 -27.37 -5.64 -12.71
CA VAL A 106 -27.13 -4.62 -13.76
C VAL A 106 -25.98 -5.03 -14.68
N HIS A 107 -26.32 -5.65 -15.81
CA HIS A 107 -25.31 -6.22 -16.70
C HIS A 107 -24.62 -5.18 -17.58
N GLU A 108 -25.37 -4.19 -18.06
CA GLU A 108 -24.83 -3.10 -18.85
C GLU A 108 -25.70 -1.86 -18.67
N MET A 109 -25.10 -0.68 -18.86
CA MET A 109 -25.77 0.59 -18.66
C MET A 109 -25.12 1.67 -19.53
N GLY A 110 -25.83 2.76 -19.78
CA GLY A 110 -25.31 3.88 -20.55
C GLY A 110 -26.21 5.10 -20.48
N TYR A 111 -25.63 6.27 -20.71
CA TYR A 111 -26.37 7.51 -20.84
C TYR A 111 -26.85 7.70 -22.27
N ASP A 112 -28.10 8.12 -22.43
CA ASP A 112 -28.56 8.65 -23.70
C ASP A 112 -28.13 10.13 -23.89
N ARG A 113 -28.47 10.68 -25.05
CA ARG A 113 -28.14 12.06 -25.45
C ARG A 113 -28.79 13.13 -24.56
N ASP A 114 -29.87 12.78 -23.87
CA ASP A 114 -30.60 13.67 -22.97
C ASP A 114 -30.08 13.51 -21.52
N GLY A 115 -29.12 12.61 -21.32
CA GLY A 115 -28.45 12.35 -20.06
C GLY A 115 -29.23 11.43 -19.12
N GLU A 116 -30.30 10.77 -19.59
CA GLU A 116 -31.03 9.75 -18.85
C GLU A 116 -30.18 8.46 -18.80
N LEU A 117 -30.09 7.86 -17.62
CA LEU A 117 -29.34 6.62 -17.42
C LEU A 117 -30.23 5.41 -17.70
N TRP A 118 -29.86 4.62 -18.69
CA TRP A 118 -30.50 3.36 -19.05
C TRP A 118 -29.72 2.17 -18.50
N LEU A 119 -30.45 1.18 -17.98
CA LEU A 119 -29.89 0.00 -17.36
C LEU A 119 -30.52 -1.27 -17.93
N VAL A 120 -29.70 -2.29 -18.08
CA VAL A 120 -30.15 -3.67 -18.27
C VAL A 120 -30.52 -4.26 -16.91
N ASN A 121 -31.80 -4.55 -16.71
CA ASN A 121 -32.29 -5.31 -15.57
C ASN A 121 -32.44 -6.78 -15.98
N THR A 122 -31.39 -7.55 -15.72
CA THR A 122 -31.28 -8.96 -16.13
C THR A 122 -32.32 -9.82 -15.43
N ARG A 123 -32.54 -9.58 -14.13
CA ARG A 123 -33.48 -10.35 -13.31
C ARG A 123 -34.92 -10.20 -13.82
N MET A 124 -35.33 -8.98 -14.17
CA MET A 124 -36.65 -8.66 -14.73
C MET A 124 -36.73 -8.77 -16.26
N SER A 125 -35.62 -9.12 -16.93
CA SER A 125 -35.57 -9.26 -18.39
C SER A 125 -36.08 -8.01 -19.12
N CYS A 126 -35.64 -6.83 -18.68
CA CYS A 126 -36.11 -5.55 -19.21
C CYS A 126 -35.01 -4.47 -19.21
N LEU A 127 -35.22 -3.42 -20.01
CA LEU A 127 -34.52 -2.16 -19.86
C LEU A 127 -35.33 -1.25 -18.92
N CYS A 128 -34.62 -0.54 -18.05
CA CYS A 128 -35.22 0.42 -17.14
C CYS A 128 -34.38 1.69 -17.02
N THR A 129 -35.01 2.75 -16.53
CA THR A 129 -34.33 3.96 -16.05
C THR A 129 -34.63 4.16 -14.56
N LEU A 130 -34.17 5.25 -13.96
CA LEU A 130 -34.32 5.52 -12.52
C LEU A 130 -35.26 6.71 -12.29
N ALA A 131 -35.93 6.71 -11.13
CA ALA A 131 -36.76 7.82 -10.67
C ALA A 131 -36.54 8.03 -9.17
N ALA A 132 -36.81 9.23 -8.65
CA ALA A 132 -36.55 9.55 -7.25
C ALA A 132 -37.46 8.77 -6.26
N ASP A 133 -38.65 8.38 -6.69
CA ASP A 133 -39.68 7.72 -5.87
C ASP A 133 -39.78 6.21 -6.12
N SER A 134 -38.96 5.66 -7.01
CA SER A 134 -39.03 4.26 -7.44
C SER A 134 -37.62 3.67 -7.62
N SER A 135 -37.41 2.41 -7.21
CA SER A 135 -36.12 1.74 -7.40
C SER A 135 -35.70 1.68 -8.87
N ILE A 136 -36.66 1.44 -9.77
CA ILE A 136 -36.48 1.41 -11.22
C ILE A 136 -37.80 1.76 -11.94
N VAL A 137 -37.70 2.23 -13.18
CA VAL A 137 -38.84 2.44 -14.09
C VAL A 137 -38.63 1.61 -15.35
N PRO A 138 -39.33 0.46 -15.53
CA PRO A 138 -39.23 -0.33 -16.74
C PRO A 138 -39.66 0.49 -17.97
N ARG A 139 -38.83 0.48 -19.01
CA ARG A 139 -39.07 1.20 -20.27
C ARG A 139 -39.36 0.26 -21.43
N TRP A 140 -38.74 -0.91 -21.44
CA TRP A 140 -38.89 -1.88 -22.51
C TRP A 140 -38.62 -3.29 -22.00
N LYS A 141 -39.31 -4.29 -22.55
CA LYS A 141 -39.00 -5.72 -22.38
C LYS A 141 -39.13 -6.41 -23.74
N PRO A 142 -38.44 -7.54 -23.97
CA PRO A 142 -38.63 -8.28 -25.21
C PRO A 142 -40.11 -8.64 -25.41
N PRO A 143 -40.64 -8.57 -26.65
CA PRO A 143 -42.07 -8.80 -26.91
C PRO A 143 -42.58 -10.17 -26.40
N PHE A 144 -41.71 -11.18 -26.39
CA PHE A 144 -42.02 -12.53 -25.94
C PHE A 144 -42.05 -12.70 -24.41
N ILE A 145 -41.54 -11.76 -23.62
CA ILE A 145 -41.60 -11.84 -22.15
C ILE A 145 -42.98 -11.41 -21.68
N SER A 146 -43.79 -12.31 -21.12
CA SER A 146 -45.19 -12.01 -20.83
C SER A 146 -45.39 -11.14 -19.59
N ARG A 147 -44.42 -11.14 -18.64
CA ARG A 147 -44.54 -10.49 -17.32
C ARG A 147 -43.17 -10.23 -16.70
N TYR A 148 -43.10 -9.25 -15.79
CA TYR A 148 -41.93 -9.02 -14.94
C TYR A 148 -41.93 -9.99 -13.76
N ASP A 149 -40.76 -10.55 -13.45
CA ASP A 149 -40.43 -11.23 -12.21
C ASP A 149 -38.91 -11.14 -11.96
N LEU A 150 -38.36 -11.81 -10.95
CA LEU A 150 -36.92 -11.76 -10.65
C LEU A 150 -36.16 -13.02 -11.10
N LEU A 151 -36.73 -13.77 -12.05
CA LEU A 151 -36.31 -15.15 -12.34
C LEU A 151 -35.39 -15.28 -13.56
N ASP A 152 -34.93 -14.17 -14.15
CA ASP A 152 -33.95 -14.15 -15.25
C ASP A 152 -34.36 -15.10 -16.40
N ARG A 153 -35.35 -14.68 -17.18
CA ARG A 153 -36.03 -15.53 -18.17
C ARG A 153 -35.21 -15.71 -19.44
N CYS A 154 -34.67 -14.61 -19.98
CA CYS A 154 -33.91 -14.57 -21.23
C CYS A 154 -32.43 -14.21 -21.06
N HIS A 155 -32.02 -13.75 -19.87
CA HIS A 155 -30.71 -13.16 -19.60
C HIS A 155 -30.37 -12.02 -20.55
N LEU A 156 -31.18 -10.96 -20.47
CA LEU A 156 -30.87 -9.68 -21.11
C LEU A 156 -29.57 -9.16 -20.49
N ASN A 157 -28.53 -8.89 -21.30
CA ASN A 157 -27.18 -8.74 -20.78
C ASN A 157 -26.33 -7.63 -21.42
N GLY A 158 -26.82 -7.00 -22.50
CA GLY A 158 -26.08 -5.95 -23.18
C GLY A 158 -26.99 -4.88 -23.76
N LEU A 159 -26.46 -3.67 -23.84
CA LEU A 159 -27.16 -2.48 -24.30
C LEU A 159 -26.22 -1.65 -25.18
N GLY A 160 -26.66 -1.38 -26.40
CA GLY A 160 -25.95 -0.62 -27.40
C GLY A 160 -26.71 0.63 -27.79
N PHE A 161 -25.97 1.71 -27.96
CA PHE A 161 -26.52 3.01 -28.34
C PHE A 161 -26.19 3.32 -29.79
N ARG A 162 -27.10 3.99 -30.48
CA ARG A 162 -26.89 4.57 -31.82
C ARG A 162 -27.46 5.97 -31.82
N ASP A 163 -26.68 6.92 -32.32
CA ASP A 163 -27.02 8.35 -32.30
C ASP A 163 -27.38 8.81 -30.86
N GLY A 164 -26.69 8.31 -29.84
CA GLY A 164 -26.96 8.65 -28.45
C GLY A 164 -28.33 8.19 -27.92
N ARG A 165 -28.96 7.17 -28.51
CA ARG A 165 -30.19 6.55 -27.97
C ARG A 165 -30.02 5.05 -27.83
N PRO A 166 -30.66 4.41 -26.83
CA PRO A 166 -30.78 2.95 -26.78
C PRO A 166 -31.28 2.42 -28.14
N ARG A 167 -30.54 1.48 -28.74
CA ARG A 167 -30.88 0.93 -30.05
C ARG A 167 -30.78 -0.57 -30.12
N TYR A 168 -29.78 -1.18 -29.49
CA TYR A 168 -29.54 -2.61 -29.60
C TYR A 168 -29.50 -3.25 -28.22
N VAL A 169 -30.08 -4.43 -28.08
CA VAL A 169 -29.95 -5.24 -26.87
C VAL A 169 -29.54 -6.65 -27.19
N SER A 170 -28.65 -7.21 -26.39
CA SER A 170 -28.29 -8.63 -26.47
C SER A 170 -28.92 -9.43 -25.34
N MET A 171 -29.16 -10.71 -25.60
CA MET A 171 -29.63 -11.67 -24.62
C MET A 171 -29.17 -13.09 -24.97
N LEU A 172 -29.17 -13.99 -23.97
CA LEU A 172 -28.70 -15.37 -24.17
C LEU A 172 -29.78 -16.34 -24.68
N GLY A 173 -31.06 -15.95 -24.63
CA GLY A 173 -32.17 -16.81 -25.09
C GLY A 173 -33.44 -16.05 -25.45
N GLY A 174 -34.30 -16.65 -26.26
CA GLY A 174 -35.61 -16.10 -26.67
C GLY A 174 -36.82 -16.70 -25.96
N GLY A 175 -36.65 -17.22 -24.73
CA GLY A 175 -37.72 -17.91 -24.00
C GLY A 175 -38.31 -17.09 -22.86
N ASP A 176 -39.57 -17.39 -22.52
CA ASP A 176 -40.34 -16.77 -21.43
C ASP A 176 -40.56 -17.74 -20.25
N ALA A 177 -39.56 -18.58 -19.97
CA ALA A 177 -39.56 -19.42 -18.77
C ALA A 177 -38.36 -19.04 -17.89
N PRO A 178 -38.48 -19.14 -16.56
CA PRO A 178 -37.37 -18.94 -15.63
C PRO A 178 -36.09 -19.66 -16.08
N GLY A 179 -35.02 -18.91 -16.31
CA GLY A 179 -33.72 -19.45 -16.71
C GLY A 179 -33.68 -20.18 -18.05
N SER A 180 -34.66 -19.99 -18.95
CA SER A 180 -34.80 -20.76 -20.20
C SER A 180 -33.58 -20.68 -21.12
N TRP A 181 -32.86 -19.55 -21.07
CA TRP A 181 -31.62 -19.31 -21.81
C TRP A 181 -30.52 -20.35 -21.54
N ARG A 182 -30.55 -21.04 -20.38
CA ARG A 182 -29.55 -22.05 -20.03
C ARG A 182 -29.61 -23.30 -20.92
N ARG A 183 -30.73 -23.56 -21.61
CA ARG A 183 -30.92 -24.78 -22.41
C ARG A 183 -30.14 -24.78 -23.72
N ASN A 184 -29.91 -23.61 -24.32
CA ASN A 184 -29.24 -23.48 -25.61
C ASN A 184 -28.22 -22.33 -25.59
N LYS A 185 -27.21 -22.40 -24.71
CA LYS A 185 -26.24 -21.31 -24.54
C LYS A 185 -25.34 -21.09 -25.77
N THR A 186 -25.17 -22.12 -26.60
CA THR A 186 -24.27 -22.09 -27.76
C THR A 186 -24.90 -21.44 -29.00
N ARG A 187 -26.22 -21.48 -29.15
CA ARG A 187 -26.94 -20.92 -30.31
C ARG A 187 -28.23 -20.16 -29.97
N GLY A 188 -28.56 -20.00 -28.70
CA GLY A 188 -29.81 -19.38 -28.26
C GLY A 188 -29.77 -17.85 -28.25
N GLY A 189 -28.57 -17.27 -28.33
CA GLY A 189 -28.36 -15.84 -28.20
C GLY A 189 -28.92 -15.02 -29.35
N ARG A 190 -29.38 -13.81 -29.01
CA ARG A 190 -30.07 -12.90 -29.92
C ARG A 190 -29.64 -11.46 -29.70
N ILE A 191 -29.71 -10.66 -30.77
CA ILE A 191 -29.64 -9.19 -30.71
C ILE A 191 -30.91 -8.61 -31.34
N ILE A 192 -31.60 -7.74 -30.60
CA ILE A 192 -32.83 -7.07 -31.05
C ILE A 192 -32.54 -5.58 -31.28
N ASP A 193 -33.13 -5.02 -32.33
CA ASP A 193 -33.24 -3.59 -32.55
C ASP A 193 -34.47 -3.05 -31.80
N LEU A 194 -34.24 -2.12 -30.87
CA LEU A 194 -35.29 -1.55 -30.01
C LEU A 194 -36.26 -0.63 -30.74
N ALA A 195 -35.96 -0.19 -31.97
CA ALA A 195 -36.83 0.76 -32.66
C ALA A 195 -38.07 0.12 -33.27
N ASP A 196 -37.99 -1.15 -33.64
CA ASP A 196 -39.06 -1.91 -34.28
C ASP A 196 -39.19 -3.35 -33.75
N ASP A 197 -38.48 -3.68 -32.67
CA ASP A 197 -38.37 -5.00 -32.06
C ASP A 197 -37.87 -6.10 -33.02
N SER A 198 -37.20 -5.73 -34.12
CA SER A 198 -36.69 -6.68 -35.11
C SER A 198 -35.48 -7.45 -34.61
N LEU A 199 -35.38 -8.72 -35.03
CA LEU A 199 -34.25 -9.59 -34.72
C LEU A 199 -33.12 -9.30 -35.71
N VAL A 200 -32.05 -8.67 -35.21
CA VAL A 200 -30.89 -8.25 -36.02
C VAL A 200 -29.91 -9.40 -36.23
N ALA A 201 -29.74 -10.24 -35.21
CA ALA A 201 -28.90 -11.43 -35.28
C ALA A 201 -29.40 -12.49 -34.29
N GLU A 202 -29.29 -13.75 -34.67
CA GLU A 202 -29.63 -14.91 -33.84
C GLU A 202 -28.67 -16.07 -34.08
N GLY A 203 -28.86 -17.17 -33.36
CA GLY A 203 -27.93 -18.30 -33.46
C GLY A 203 -26.59 -18.04 -32.75
N LEU A 204 -26.51 -16.97 -31.95
CA LEU A 204 -25.25 -16.48 -31.38
C LEU A 204 -24.89 -17.22 -30.10
N CYS A 205 -23.59 -17.47 -29.91
CA CYS A 205 -23.06 -18.05 -28.69
C CYS A 205 -22.82 -16.96 -27.65
N MET A 206 -23.81 -16.77 -26.78
CA MET A 206 -23.79 -15.82 -25.66
C MET A 206 -23.37 -14.38 -26.09
N PRO A 207 -24.19 -13.66 -26.87
CA PRO A 207 -23.84 -12.33 -27.34
C PRO A 207 -23.79 -11.32 -26.19
N HIS A 208 -22.78 -10.46 -26.16
CA HIS A 208 -22.62 -9.39 -25.17
C HIS A 208 -22.17 -8.07 -25.80
N SER A 209 -22.38 -6.99 -25.04
CA SER A 209 -21.83 -5.65 -25.28
C SER A 209 -21.98 -5.16 -26.73
N PRO A 210 -23.20 -5.06 -27.28
CA PRO A 210 -23.41 -4.48 -28.59
C PRO A 210 -22.97 -3.01 -28.60
N ARG A 211 -22.23 -2.59 -29.62
CA ARG A 211 -21.73 -1.22 -29.82
C ARG A 211 -21.90 -0.80 -31.27
N TRP A 212 -22.47 0.39 -31.49
CA TRP A 212 -22.48 1.01 -32.81
C TRP A 212 -21.20 1.82 -33.00
N HIS A 213 -20.40 1.50 -34.01
CA HIS A 213 -19.13 2.19 -34.27
C HIS A 213 -18.78 2.15 -35.75
N ARG A 214 -18.33 3.29 -36.30
CA ARG A 214 -17.99 3.47 -37.73
C ARG A 214 -19.08 2.94 -38.68
N GLY A 215 -20.35 3.18 -38.34
CA GLY A 215 -21.50 2.81 -39.17
C GLY A 215 -21.87 1.33 -39.15
N GLN A 216 -21.33 0.55 -38.20
CA GLN A 216 -21.57 -0.90 -38.09
C GLN A 216 -21.87 -1.31 -36.66
N LEU A 217 -22.58 -2.44 -36.51
CA LEU A 217 -22.84 -3.06 -35.21
C LEU A 217 -21.72 -4.05 -34.88
N TRP A 218 -21.08 -3.84 -33.73
CA TRP A 218 -20.05 -4.68 -33.16
C TRP A 218 -20.57 -5.33 -31.88
N PHE A 219 -20.16 -6.55 -31.57
CA PHE A 219 -20.56 -7.25 -30.36
C PHE A 219 -19.59 -8.39 -30.06
N LEU A 220 -19.75 -9.04 -28.90
CA LEU A 220 -18.94 -10.18 -28.49
C LEU A 220 -19.75 -11.47 -28.61
N ALA A 221 -19.19 -12.51 -29.22
CA ALA A 221 -19.68 -13.88 -29.06
C ALA A 221 -18.91 -14.54 -27.91
N SER A 222 -19.32 -14.24 -26.69
CA SER A 222 -18.53 -14.48 -25.48
C SER A 222 -18.23 -15.94 -25.20
N GLY A 223 -19.18 -16.84 -25.50
CA GLY A 223 -18.99 -18.28 -25.33
C GLY A 223 -18.05 -18.91 -26.37
N GLU A 224 -17.70 -18.17 -27.42
CA GLU A 224 -16.69 -18.53 -28.41
C GLU A 224 -15.38 -17.75 -28.25
N GLY A 225 -15.34 -16.73 -27.39
CA GLY A 225 -14.20 -15.84 -27.24
C GLY A 225 -13.93 -15.03 -28.51
N ARG A 226 -14.96 -14.43 -29.13
CA ARG A 226 -14.79 -13.72 -30.41
C ARG A 226 -15.31 -12.28 -30.38
N LEU A 227 -14.57 -11.39 -31.03
CA LEU A 227 -15.07 -10.08 -31.44
C LEU A 227 -15.78 -10.24 -32.79
N MET A 228 -17.04 -9.79 -32.84
CA MET A 228 -17.93 -9.95 -33.96
C MET A 228 -18.33 -8.59 -34.55
N ARG A 229 -18.67 -8.59 -35.83
CA ARG A 229 -19.24 -7.47 -36.56
C ARG A 229 -20.40 -7.94 -37.42
N LEU A 230 -21.49 -7.18 -37.45
CA LEU A 230 -22.58 -7.39 -38.39
C LEU A 230 -22.22 -6.79 -39.75
N ALA A 231 -22.21 -7.63 -40.79
CA ALA A 231 -22.00 -7.20 -42.17
C ALA A 231 -23.26 -6.55 -42.76
N ALA A 232 -23.10 -5.88 -43.90
CA ALA A 232 -24.18 -5.17 -44.58
C ALA A 232 -25.29 -6.12 -45.10
N ASP A 233 -24.97 -7.40 -45.31
CA ASP A 233 -25.93 -8.45 -45.69
C ASP A 233 -26.66 -9.06 -44.48
N GLY A 234 -26.42 -8.56 -43.26
CA GLY A 234 -26.99 -9.07 -42.02
C GLY A 234 -26.25 -10.26 -41.41
N SER A 235 -25.15 -10.73 -42.02
CA SER A 235 -24.37 -11.84 -41.47
C SER A 235 -23.45 -11.40 -40.32
N ALA A 236 -23.35 -12.24 -39.28
CA ALA A 236 -22.40 -12.03 -38.19
C ALA A 236 -21.01 -12.60 -38.56
N GLN A 237 -20.01 -11.73 -38.65
CA GLN A 237 -18.64 -12.08 -39.04
C GLN A 237 -17.69 -12.01 -37.84
N THR A 238 -16.83 -13.02 -37.71
CA THR A 238 -15.72 -12.97 -36.75
C THR A 238 -14.63 -12.04 -37.25
N VAL A 239 -14.24 -11.08 -36.41
CA VAL A 239 -13.15 -10.14 -36.70
C VAL A 239 -11.87 -10.57 -36.01
N ALA A 240 -11.95 -11.04 -34.76
CA ALA A 240 -10.81 -11.57 -34.03
C ALA A 240 -11.25 -12.71 -33.08
N GLU A 241 -10.38 -13.72 -32.92
CA GLU A 241 -10.52 -14.74 -31.87
C GLU A 241 -9.64 -14.35 -30.66
N LEU A 242 -10.16 -14.59 -29.45
CA LEU A 242 -9.58 -14.15 -28.19
C LEU A 242 -9.51 -15.31 -27.19
N PRO A 243 -8.43 -15.42 -26.40
CA PRO A 243 -8.18 -16.58 -25.53
C PRO A 243 -8.89 -16.48 -24.16
N GLY A 244 -10.20 -16.21 -24.16
CA GLY A 244 -10.96 -16.06 -22.92
C GLY A 244 -12.44 -15.74 -23.13
N PHE A 245 -13.22 -15.77 -22.05
CA PHE A 245 -14.64 -15.41 -22.11
C PHE A 245 -14.75 -13.90 -22.27
N ALA A 246 -15.12 -13.46 -23.47
CA ALA A 246 -15.14 -12.04 -23.82
C ALA A 246 -16.29 -11.31 -23.14
N ARG A 247 -16.00 -10.22 -22.43
CA ARG A 247 -17.01 -9.42 -21.73
C ARG A 247 -16.53 -7.98 -21.55
N GLY A 248 -17.42 -7.01 -21.80
CA GLY A 248 -17.05 -5.60 -21.87
C GLY A 248 -16.38 -5.29 -23.21
N LEU A 249 -16.93 -4.32 -23.93
CA LEU A 249 -16.43 -3.87 -25.22
C LEU A 249 -16.44 -2.33 -25.27
N ALA A 250 -15.27 -1.75 -25.49
CA ALA A 250 -15.11 -0.34 -25.80
C ALA A 250 -14.39 -0.15 -27.14
N LEU A 251 -14.78 0.88 -27.89
CA LEU A 251 -14.25 1.14 -29.24
C LEU A 251 -13.68 2.56 -29.30
N CYS A 252 -12.48 2.71 -29.84
CA CYS A 252 -11.77 3.97 -29.98
C CYS A 252 -11.06 4.02 -31.34
N GLY A 253 -11.53 4.86 -32.26
CA GLY A 253 -10.95 4.95 -33.60
C GLY A 253 -10.96 3.61 -34.33
N ARG A 254 -9.78 3.05 -34.65
CA ARG A 254 -9.63 1.73 -35.29
C ARG A 254 -9.45 0.57 -34.30
N TYR A 255 -9.54 0.83 -33.00
CA TYR A 255 -9.19 -0.15 -31.97
C TYR A 255 -10.41 -0.56 -31.15
N ALA A 256 -10.45 -1.83 -30.77
CA ALA A 256 -11.38 -2.39 -29.79
C ALA A 256 -10.62 -2.82 -28.54
N LEU A 257 -11.16 -2.48 -27.38
CA LEU A 257 -10.70 -2.96 -26.09
C LEU A 257 -11.71 -3.97 -25.57
N VAL A 258 -11.27 -5.21 -25.44
CA VAL A 258 -12.14 -6.34 -25.09
C VAL A 258 -11.68 -6.93 -23.77
N GLY A 259 -12.56 -6.91 -22.76
CA GLY A 259 -12.29 -7.59 -21.50
C GLY A 259 -12.40 -9.10 -21.67
N LEU A 260 -11.51 -9.85 -21.02
CA LEU A 260 -11.50 -11.31 -20.98
C LEU A 260 -11.57 -11.79 -19.53
N SER A 261 -12.44 -12.76 -19.30
CA SER A 261 -12.54 -13.52 -18.05
C SER A 261 -11.96 -14.92 -18.22
N GLN A 262 -11.40 -15.48 -17.14
CA GLN A 262 -11.06 -16.89 -17.10
C GLN A 262 -12.34 -17.74 -17.12
N VAL A 263 -12.36 -18.78 -17.94
CA VAL A 263 -13.47 -19.73 -17.95
C VAL A 263 -13.28 -20.72 -16.80
N ARG A 264 -14.17 -20.70 -15.80
CA ARG A 264 -14.28 -21.77 -14.81
C ARG A 264 -15.31 -22.79 -15.29
N GLU A 265 -14.98 -24.09 -15.26
CA GLU A 265 -15.92 -25.17 -15.54
C GLU A 265 -16.94 -25.30 -14.40
N ASN A 266 -17.87 -24.35 -14.35
CA ASN A 266 -19.04 -24.38 -13.47
C ASN A 266 -20.27 -24.76 -14.31
N ALA A 267 -21.39 -25.13 -13.67
CA ALA A 267 -22.63 -25.51 -14.36
C ALA A 267 -23.16 -24.49 -15.40
N VAL A 268 -22.73 -23.21 -15.31
CA VAL A 268 -23.09 -22.16 -16.27
C VAL A 268 -22.23 -22.21 -17.55
N PHE A 269 -20.96 -22.60 -17.50
CA PHE A 269 -20.02 -22.53 -18.63
C PHE A 269 -19.64 -23.89 -19.23
N ALA A 270 -20.15 -24.98 -18.68
CA ALA A 270 -19.96 -26.32 -19.24
C ALA A 270 -20.48 -26.44 -20.69
N GLY A 271 -19.66 -27.00 -21.58
CA GLY A 271 -20.04 -27.29 -22.98
C GLY A 271 -19.90 -26.12 -23.97
N LEU A 272 -19.19 -25.05 -23.62
CA LEU A 272 -18.95 -23.92 -24.52
C LEU A 272 -17.80 -24.20 -25.50
N PRO A 273 -17.88 -23.74 -26.78
CA PRO A 273 -16.80 -23.96 -27.76
C PRO A 273 -15.42 -23.48 -27.30
N LEU A 274 -15.38 -22.41 -26.50
CA LEU A 274 -14.15 -21.84 -25.95
C LEU A 274 -13.39 -22.80 -25.02
N THR A 275 -14.08 -23.69 -24.28
CA THR A 275 -13.41 -24.60 -23.33
C THR A 275 -12.58 -25.67 -24.03
N ALA A 276 -12.84 -25.92 -25.32
CA ALA A 276 -12.08 -26.88 -26.13
C ALA A 276 -10.78 -26.30 -26.74
N ARG A 277 -10.58 -24.97 -26.70
CA ARG A 277 -9.45 -24.28 -27.38
C ARG A 277 -8.45 -23.61 -26.45
N ALA A 278 -8.78 -23.42 -25.17
CA ALA A 278 -8.02 -22.54 -24.28
C ALA A 278 -7.23 -23.32 -23.20
N ASP A 279 -6.01 -23.75 -23.53
CA ASP A 279 -5.05 -24.29 -22.56
C ASP A 279 -4.48 -23.19 -21.62
N GLN A 280 -4.46 -21.93 -22.08
CA GLN A 280 -4.02 -20.76 -21.30
C GLN A 280 -5.17 -19.81 -21.04
N ARG A 281 -5.72 -19.83 -19.82
CA ARG A 281 -6.86 -19.01 -19.41
C ARG A 281 -6.36 -17.64 -18.94
N GLN A 282 -6.78 -16.56 -19.60
CA GLN A 282 -6.32 -15.20 -19.28
C GLN A 282 -7.47 -14.36 -18.74
N CYS A 283 -7.21 -13.59 -17.68
CA CYS A 283 -8.07 -12.48 -17.27
C CYS A 283 -7.34 -11.18 -17.58
N GLY A 284 -8.00 -10.23 -18.25
CA GLY A 284 -7.32 -9.04 -18.75
C GLY A 284 -8.06 -8.29 -19.84
N VAL A 285 -7.48 -7.22 -20.37
CA VAL A 285 -8.03 -6.44 -21.48
C VAL A 285 -7.15 -6.61 -22.71
N HIS A 286 -7.75 -7.00 -23.84
CA HIS A 286 -7.07 -7.14 -25.13
C HIS A 286 -7.34 -5.93 -26.02
N LEU A 287 -6.28 -5.38 -26.61
CA LEU A 287 -6.34 -4.34 -27.62
C LEU A 287 -6.30 -4.98 -29.01
N VAL A 288 -7.39 -4.83 -29.76
CA VAL A 288 -7.57 -5.40 -31.10
C VAL A 288 -7.61 -4.28 -32.13
N ASP A 289 -6.80 -4.39 -33.18
CA ASP A 289 -6.97 -3.58 -34.39
C ASP A 289 -8.10 -4.18 -35.22
N ILE A 290 -9.22 -3.47 -35.33
CA ILE A 290 -10.44 -3.99 -35.95
C ILE A 290 -10.38 -4.03 -37.48
N GLU A 291 -9.39 -3.36 -38.09
CA GLU A 291 -9.16 -3.42 -39.53
C GLU A 291 -8.29 -4.63 -39.89
N ALA A 292 -7.30 -4.94 -39.06
CA ALA A 292 -6.41 -6.10 -39.25
C ALA A 292 -7.00 -7.41 -38.68
N GLY A 293 -7.94 -7.33 -37.74
CA GLY A 293 -8.47 -8.49 -37.03
C GLY A 293 -7.46 -9.12 -36.06
N ALA A 294 -6.50 -8.34 -35.57
CA ALA A 294 -5.35 -8.83 -34.80
C ALA A 294 -5.26 -8.19 -33.41
N VAL A 295 -4.87 -8.99 -32.41
CA VAL A 295 -4.50 -8.49 -31.08
C VAL A 295 -3.12 -7.85 -31.17
N ILE A 296 -3.02 -6.56 -30.83
CA ILE A 296 -1.78 -5.78 -30.93
C ILE A 296 -1.21 -5.39 -29.56
N GLY A 297 -1.98 -5.60 -28.49
CA GLY A 297 -1.54 -5.38 -27.12
C GLY A 297 -2.47 -6.04 -26.12
N LEU A 298 -1.99 -6.24 -24.90
CA LEU A 298 -2.81 -6.78 -23.82
C LEU A 298 -2.36 -6.26 -22.47
N LEU A 299 -3.32 -6.26 -21.54
CA LEU A 299 -3.10 -6.22 -20.11
C LEU A 299 -3.65 -7.51 -19.52
N ARG A 300 -2.89 -8.20 -18.68
CA ARG A 300 -3.28 -9.40 -17.96
C ARG A 300 -3.31 -9.12 -16.46
N PHE A 301 -4.41 -9.45 -15.80
CA PHE A 301 -4.50 -9.47 -14.36
C PHE A 301 -3.94 -10.79 -13.78
N SER A 302 -3.40 -10.72 -12.57
CA SER A 302 -2.85 -11.85 -11.81
C SER A 302 -3.33 -11.80 -10.36
N GLY A 303 -3.33 -12.95 -9.69
CA GLY A 303 -3.87 -13.09 -8.33
C GLY A 303 -5.40 -13.24 -8.34
N ASP A 304 -6.09 -12.38 -7.59
CA ASP A 304 -7.52 -12.56 -7.27
C ASP A 304 -8.49 -12.00 -8.32
N VAL A 305 -8.00 -11.28 -9.35
CA VAL A 305 -8.83 -10.84 -10.48
C VAL A 305 -8.83 -11.91 -11.56
N GLN A 306 -9.95 -12.64 -11.63
CA GLN A 306 -10.14 -13.73 -12.58
C GLN A 306 -11.30 -13.48 -13.55
N GLU A 307 -12.15 -12.49 -13.28
CA GLU A 307 -13.32 -12.16 -14.09
C GLU A 307 -13.46 -10.64 -14.25
N ILE A 308 -13.61 -10.19 -15.50
CA ILE A 308 -13.98 -8.83 -15.91
C ILE A 308 -15.46 -8.83 -16.27
N PHE A 309 -16.14 -7.74 -15.93
CA PHE A 309 -17.57 -7.59 -16.16
C PHE A 309 -17.90 -6.55 -17.24
N ASP A 310 -17.32 -5.36 -17.17
CA ASP A 310 -17.47 -4.30 -18.18
C ASP A 310 -16.16 -3.54 -18.39
N VAL A 311 -16.01 -2.89 -19.55
CA VAL A 311 -14.87 -2.08 -19.95
C VAL A 311 -15.38 -0.79 -20.60
N GLN A 312 -14.99 0.36 -20.05
CA GLN A 312 -15.34 1.69 -20.57
C GLN A 312 -14.10 2.56 -20.73
N ILE A 313 -14.11 3.41 -21.77
CA ILE A 313 -13.05 4.39 -22.01
C ILE A 313 -13.37 5.67 -21.23
N LEU A 314 -12.40 6.19 -20.51
CA LEU A 314 -12.45 7.50 -19.89
C LEU A 314 -11.61 8.49 -20.72
N PRO A 315 -12.15 9.66 -21.10
CA PRO A 315 -11.43 10.66 -21.91
C PRO A 315 -10.43 11.48 -21.08
N HIS A 316 -9.67 10.80 -20.21
CA HIS A 316 -8.72 11.37 -19.26
C HIS A 316 -7.52 10.43 -19.14
N ARG A 317 -6.31 10.97 -18.98
CA ARG A 317 -5.05 10.20 -18.87
C ARG A 317 -4.84 9.66 -17.47
N ALA A 318 -5.18 10.43 -16.45
CA ALA A 318 -4.91 10.11 -15.04
C ALA A 318 -6.13 10.38 -14.16
N PRO A 319 -7.30 9.76 -14.42
CA PRO A 319 -8.46 9.93 -13.57
C PRO A 319 -8.25 9.30 -12.18
N VAL A 320 -8.87 9.88 -11.17
CA VAL A 320 -9.01 9.31 -9.82
C VAL A 320 -10.49 9.20 -9.48
N VAL A 321 -10.86 8.18 -8.69
CA VAL A 321 -12.21 8.03 -8.15
C VAL A 321 -12.16 8.16 -6.63
N ILE A 322 -12.95 9.09 -6.08
CA ILE A 322 -13.15 9.27 -4.64
C ILE A 322 -14.43 8.53 -4.25
N GLY A 323 -14.26 7.38 -3.58
CA GLY A 323 -15.34 6.52 -3.13
C GLY A 323 -16.13 7.08 -1.93
N PRO A 324 -17.30 6.46 -1.61
CA PRO A 324 -18.24 6.94 -0.57
C PRO A 324 -17.66 6.99 0.85
N GLU A 325 -16.63 6.20 1.14
CA GLU A 325 -15.98 6.17 2.47
C GLU A 325 -14.78 7.13 2.58
N SER A 326 -14.51 7.94 1.54
CA SER A 326 -13.36 8.83 1.56
C SER A 326 -13.59 10.05 2.47
N PRO A 327 -12.64 10.39 3.37
CA PRO A 327 -12.75 11.59 4.20
C PRO A 327 -12.74 12.89 3.37
N LEU A 328 -12.26 12.85 2.13
CA LEU A 328 -12.29 13.99 1.21
C LEU A 328 -13.71 14.42 0.85
N LEU A 329 -14.70 13.52 0.93
CA LEU A 329 -16.09 13.86 0.67
C LEU A 329 -16.64 14.86 1.69
N ALA A 330 -16.19 14.80 2.94
CA ALA A 330 -16.67 15.69 4.00
C ALA A 330 -16.33 17.17 3.75
N THR A 331 -15.33 17.45 2.92
CA THR A 331 -14.84 18.80 2.63
C THR A 331 -14.92 19.18 1.16
N THR A 332 -15.56 18.35 0.32
CA THR A 332 -15.71 18.59 -1.11
C THR A 332 -17.14 18.93 -1.44
N TYR A 333 -17.37 20.18 -1.83
CA TYR A 333 -18.68 20.68 -2.21
C TYR A 333 -18.73 20.95 -3.70
N GLU A 334 -19.93 20.81 -4.27
CA GLU A 334 -20.24 21.29 -5.60
C GLU A 334 -21.44 22.21 -5.49
N LEU A 335 -21.27 23.44 -5.94
CA LEU A 335 -22.26 24.50 -5.82
C LEU A 335 -22.55 25.07 -7.21
N PRO A 336 -23.78 25.56 -7.47
CA PRO A 336 -24.06 26.34 -8.67
C PRO A 336 -23.17 27.58 -8.76
N ASP A 337 -22.84 28.02 -9.97
CA ASP A 337 -21.98 29.20 -10.19
C ASP A 337 -22.47 30.45 -9.44
N ALA A 338 -23.79 30.64 -9.36
CA ALA A 338 -24.40 31.74 -8.61
C ALA A 338 -24.11 31.67 -7.10
N ALA A 339 -24.02 30.47 -6.51
CA ALA A 339 -23.65 30.29 -5.11
C ALA A 339 -22.13 30.40 -4.91
N LEU A 340 -21.32 29.92 -5.86
CA LEU A 340 -19.86 30.10 -5.85
C LEU A 340 -19.49 31.59 -5.84
N ALA A 341 -20.21 32.43 -6.60
CA ALA A 341 -20.00 33.87 -6.63
C ALA A 341 -20.31 34.60 -5.30
N LEU A 342 -20.99 33.92 -4.36
CA LEU A 342 -21.34 34.44 -3.05
C LEU A 342 -20.46 33.87 -1.92
N LEU A 343 -19.52 32.98 -2.23
CA LEU A 343 -18.56 32.50 -1.24
C LEU A 343 -17.65 33.64 -0.81
N ALA A 344 -17.44 33.77 0.50
CA ALA A 344 -16.42 34.66 1.02
C ALA A 344 -15.06 34.27 0.42
N PRO A 345 -14.18 35.24 0.12
CA PRO A 345 -12.81 34.92 -0.25
C PRO A 345 -12.16 34.11 0.87
N THR A 346 -11.23 33.24 0.51
CA THR A 346 -10.39 32.54 1.48
C THR A 346 -9.74 33.57 2.40
N ASP A 347 -9.78 33.32 3.71
CA ASP A 347 -9.07 34.16 4.69
C ASP A 347 -7.58 34.18 4.31
N PRO A 348 -6.98 35.37 4.05
CA PRO A 348 -5.57 35.47 3.67
C PRO A 348 -4.63 34.80 4.67
N VAL A 349 -4.98 34.78 5.96
CA VAL A 349 -4.19 34.10 7.00
C VAL A 349 -4.24 32.59 6.80
N GLN A 350 -5.42 32.03 6.51
CA GLN A 350 -5.59 30.60 6.24
C GLN A 350 -4.88 30.18 4.95
N GLU A 351 -4.90 31.02 3.92
CA GLU A 351 -4.16 30.78 2.69
C GLU A 351 -2.64 30.79 2.93
N ALA A 352 -2.15 31.74 3.72
CA ALA A 352 -0.75 31.81 4.11
C ALA A 352 -0.32 30.60 4.96
N MET A 353 -1.15 30.17 5.93
CA MET A 353 -0.92 28.96 6.73
C MET A 353 -0.84 27.70 5.85
N ALA A 354 -1.77 27.56 4.90
CA ALA A 354 -1.77 26.44 3.96
C ALA A 354 -0.53 26.47 3.04
N ALA A 355 -0.08 27.65 2.62
CA ALA A 355 1.15 27.80 1.83
C ALA A 355 2.40 27.43 2.64
N ALA A 356 2.51 27.91 3.87
CA ALA A 356 3.60 27.54 4.78
C ALA A 356 3.63 26.03 5.06
N SER A 357 2.46 25.42 5.24
CA SER A 357 2.33 23.97 5.45
C SER A 357 2.77 23.15 4.24
N ARG A 358 2.48 23.60 3.01
CA ARG A 358 2.98 22.95 1.79
C ARG A 358 4.51 23.00 1.72
N LEU A 359 5.11 24.17 1.96
CA LEU A 359 6.57 24.33 1.99
C LEU A 359 7.20 23.39 3.03
N HIS A 360 6.59 23.28 4.20
CA HIS A 360 7.06 22.38 5.26
C HIS A 360 6.97 20.91 4.83
N ALA A 361 5.83 20.49 4.26
CA ALA A 361 5.63 19.13 3.77
C ALA A 361 6.59 18.74 2.62
N GLU A 362 6.97 19.71 1.78
CA GLU A 362 7.94 19.54 0.69
C GLU A 362 9.40 19.49 1.20
N GLY A 363 9.64 19.82 2.46
CA GLY A 363 10.97 19.86 3.07
C GLY A 363 11.74 21.16 2.82
N SER A 364 11.11 22.20 2.27
CA SER A 364 11.66 23.55 2.12
C SER A 364 11.64 24.28 3.47
N LEU A 365 12.42 23.78 4.44
CA LEU A 365 12.32 24.17 5.85
C LEU A 365 12.58 25.66 6.08
N ASP A 366 13.60 26.25 5.45
CA ASP A 366 13.91 27.68 5.62
C ASP A 366 12.76 28.59 5.16
N GLU A 367 12.14 28.25 4.02
CA GLU A 367 11.01 28.99 3.47
C GLU A 367 9.75 28.80 4.33
N ALA A 368 9.51 27.59 4.82
CA ALA A 368 8.41 27.28 5.73
C ALA A 368 8.55 28.03 7.06
N ILE A 369 9.74 28.03 7.67
CA ILE A 369 10.03 28.77 8.90
C ILE A 369 9.80 30.27 8.69
N ALA A 370 10.29 30.83 7.58
CA ALA A 370 10.10 32.25 7.26
C ALA A 370 8.61 32.59 7.07
N ALA A 371 7.84 31.71 6.43
CA ALA A 371 6.41 31.90 6.21
C ALA A 371 5.62 31.82 7.53
N TYR A 372 5.83 30.78 8.34
CA TYR A 372 5.17 30.65 9.64
C TYR A 372 5.54 31.78 10.61
N ARG A 373 6.80 32.23 10.60
CA ARG A 373 7.23 33.36 11.42
C ARG A 373 6.49 34.64 11.05
N ARG A 374 6.36 34.93 9.74
CA ARG A 374 5.59 36.11 9.28
C ARG A 374 4.15 36.07 9.78
N ILE A 375 3.49 34.92 9.67
CA ILE A 375 2.10 34.76 10.14
C ILE A 375 2.02 34.95 11.66
N ALA A 376 2.95 34.35 12.40
CA ALA A 376 3.02 34.46 13.85
C ALA A 376 3.35 35.88 14.35
N ASP A 377 4.08 36.67 13.56
CA ASP A 377 4.38 38.08 13.86
C ASP A 377 3.18 38.99 13.53
N GLU A 378 2.44 38.71 12.46
CA GLU A 378 1.23 39.43 12.05
C GLU A 378 0.02 39.10 12.96
N GLN A 379 -0.06 37.85 13.46
CA GLN A 379 -1.12 37.33 14.33
C GLN A 379 -0.51 36.72 15.61
N PRO A 380 -0.01 37.55 16.55
CA PRO A 380 0.72 37.08 17.72
C PRO A 380 -0.11 36.27 18.72
N ASP A 381 -1.44 36.34 18.65
CA ASP A 381 -2.40 35.58 19.45
C ASP A 381 -2.85 34.25 18.80
N MET A 382 -2.39 33.95 17.59
CA MET A 382 -2.70 32.70 16.90
C MET A 382 -1.81 31.55 17.39
N ALA A 383 -2.32 30.79 18.37
CA ALA A 383 -1.62 29.64 18.96
C ALA A 383 -1.16 28.62 17.90
N GLU A 384 -1.98 28.38 16.87
CA GLU A 384 -1.68 27.45 15.78
C GLU A 384 -0.44 27.89 14.97
N ALA A 385 -0.29 29.18 14.65
CA ALA A 385 0.87 29.69 13.91
C ALA A 385 2.16 29.51 14.72
N GLN A 386 2.11 29.78 16.03
CA GLN A 386 3.25 29.54 16.94
C GLN A 386 3.61 28.05 17.04
N HIS A 387 2.61 27.17 17.11
CA HIS A 387 2.83 25.72 17.15
C HIS A 387 3.49 25.23 15.86
N GLN A 388 2.97 25.61 14.69
CA GLN A 388 3.53 25.21 13.40
C GLN A 388 4.94 25.78 13.17
N LEU A 389 5.19 27.03 13.57
CA LEU A 389 6.54 27.60 13.59
C LEU A 389 7.50 26.76 14.43
N GLY A 390 7.07 26.35 15.62
CA GLY A 390 7.82 25.49 16.52
C GLY A 390 8.16 24.11 15.93
N LEU A 391 7.22 23.51 15.20
CA LEU A 391 7.44 22.25 14.48
C LEU A 391 8.46 22.42 13.35
N ALA A 392 8.28 23.42 12.48
CA ALA A 392 9.20 23.68 11.38
C ALA A 392 10.63 23.99 11.87
N LEU A 393 10.76 24.75 12.98
CA LEU A 393 12.05 25.01 13.62
C LEU A 393 12.67 23.73 14.24
N SER A 394 11.85 22.83 14.78
CA SER A 394 12.33 21.54 15.31
C SER A 394 12.87 20.65 14.20
N ASP A 395 12.21 20.61 13.05
CA ASP A 395 12.66 19.85 11.88
C ASP A 395 13.93 20.46 11.25
N GLY A 396 14.10 21.78 11.34
CA GLY A 396 15.34 22.48 11.01
C GLY A 396 16.41 22.44 12.11
N GLU A 397 16.20 21.68 13.19
CA GLU A 397 17.09 21.53 14.34
C GLU A 397 17.46 22.85 15.06
N HIS A 398 16.63 23.89 14.89
CA HIS A 398 16.73 25.16 15.62
C HIS A 398 16.07 25.04 16.99
N TRP A 399 16.68 24.24 17.87
CA TRP A 399 16.03 23.78 19.11
C TRP A 399 15.54 24.87 20.05
N GLN A 400 16.34 25.91 20.32
CA GLN A 400 15.93 26.96 21.26
C GLN A 400 14.81 27.84 20.67
N PRO A 401 14.91 28.37 19.43
CA PRO A 401 13.79 29.04 18.79
C PRO A 401 12.51 28.18 18.71
N ALA A 402 12.64 26.87 18.46
CA ALA A 402 11.50 25.97 18.42
C ALA A 402 10.78 25.92 19.78
N ILE A 403 11.55 25.79 20.87
CA ILE A 403 11.02 25.78 22.23
C ILE A 403 10.33 27.09 22.58
N ASP A 404 10.94 28.23 22.25
CA ASP A 404 10.35 29.55 22.51
C ASP A 404 8.99 29.71 21.80
N ALA A 405 8.88 29.26 20.55
CA ALA A 405 7.63 29.29 19.78
C ALA A 405 6.57 28.34 20.37
N LEU A 406 6.97 27.12 20.77
CA LEU A 406 6.06 26.14 21.37
C LEU A 406 5.57 26.58 22.75
N GLU A 407 6.43 27.20 23.57
CA GLU A 407 6.04 27.79 24.85
C GLU A 407 5.02 28.93 24.66
N ARG A 408 5.18 29.76 23.62
CA ARG A 408 4.17 30.77 23.25
C ARG A 408 2.85 30.14 22.82
N ALA A 409 2.89 29.09 21.98
CA ALA A 409 1.69 28.37 21.57
C ALA A 409 0.92 27.83 22.79
N ILE A 410 1.63 27.26 23.77
CA ILE A 410 1.05 26.72 25.01
C ILE A 410 0.58 27.83 25.95
N ALA A 411 1.21 29.00 25.95
CA ALA A 411 0.73 30.15 26.73
C ALA A 411 -0.61 30.69 26.19
N LEU A 412 -0.80 30.64 24.86
CA LEU A 412 -2.03 31.03 24.18
C LEU A 412 -3.13 29.96 24.31
N ASP A 413 -2.76 28.68 24.21
CA ASP A 413 -3.66 27.55 24.41
C ASP A 413 -3.04 26.48 25.34
N PRO A 414 -3.27 26.61 26.67
CA PRO A 414 -2.75 25.65 27.64
C PRO A 414 -3.32 24.22 27.51
N ALA A 415 -4.43 24.05 26.79
CA ALA A 415 -5.09 22.77 26.55
C ALA A 415 -4.64 22.09 25.24
N ASN A 416 -3.61 22.62 24.57
CA ASN A 416 -3.06 22.02 23.36
C ASN A 416 -2.07 20.88 23.68
N ALA A 417 -2.60 19.67 23.89
CA ALA A 417 -1.79 18.47 24.09
C ALA A 417 -0.76 18.21 22.95
N PRO A 418 -1.11 18.36 21.65
CA PRO A 418 -0.14 18.29 20.56
C PRO A 418 1.05 19.25 20.67
N ALA A 419 0.83 20.52 21.03
CA ALA A 419 1.90 21.49 21.25
C ALA A 419 2.80 21.10 22.43
N LEU A 420 2.23 20.60 23.53
CA LEU A 420 3.00 20.07 24.67
C LEU A 420 3.88 18.88 24.28
N ASN A 421 3.37 17.94 23.47
CA ASN A 421 4.18 16.83 22.96
C ASN A 421 5.31 17.33 22.04
N SER A 422 5.03 18.34 21.22
CA SER A 422 6.03 18.95 20.32
C SER A 422 7.14 19.64 21.13
N LEU A 423 6.77 20.38 22.19
CA LEU A 423 7.72 20.99 23.13
C LEU A 423 8.59 19.93 23.79
N ALA A 424 7.97 18.85 24.29
CA ALA A 424 8.68 17.75 24.93
C ALA A 424 9.69 17.09 23.97
N LEU A 425 9.33 16.89 22.71
CA LEU A 425 10.23 16.34 21.70
C LEU A 425 11.43 17.28 21.43
N ALA A 426 11.19 18.59 21.27
CA ALA A 426 12.27 19.57 21.07
C ALA A 426 13.21 19.66 22.30
N LEU A 427 12.65 19.58 23.51
CA LEU A 427 13.43 19.50 24.75
C LEU A 427 14.29 18.22 24.79
N ALA A 428 13.70 17.07 24.45
CA ALA A 428 14.42 15.79 24.44
C ALA A 428 15.55 15.77 23.39
N ARG A 429 15.29 16.22 22.16
CA ARG A 429 16.29 16.32 21.09
C ARG A 429 17.43 17.30 21.40
N SER A 430 17.16 18.31 22.23
CA SER A 430 18.20 19.22 22.75
C SER A 430 18.83 18.76 24.08
N GLY A 431 18.59 17.51 24.50
CA GLY A 431 19.22 16.89 25.67
C GLY A 431 18.62 17.28 27.03
N ARG A 432 17.53 18.07 27.05
CA ARG A 432 16.82 18.50 28.27
C ARG A 432 15.73 17.48 28.65
N TYR A 433 16.16 16.27 28.99
CA TYR A 433 15.26 15.13 29.15
C TYR A 433 14.26 15.28 30.31
N GLU A 434 14.67 15.83 31.45
CA GLU A 434 13.81 16.03 32.62
C GLU A 434 12.68 17.02 32.32
N ALA A 435 13.01 18.11 31.61
CA ALA A 435 12.01 19.08 31.15
C ALA A 435 11.07 18.46 30.10
N ALA A 436 11.59 17.60 29.22
CA ALA A 436 10.76 16.86 28.26
C ALA A 436 9.75 15.94 28.95
N LEU A 437 10.18 15.18 29.98
CA LEU A 437 9.29 14.34 30.78
C LEU A 437 8.17 15.15 31.42
N ALA A 438 8.49 16.30 32.03
CA ALA A 438 7.50 17.19 32.63
C ALA A 438 6.49 17.74 31.58
N ALA A 439 6.96 18.07 30.38
CA ALA A 439 6.09 18.52 29.28
C ALA A 439 5.14 17.40 28.79
N TRP A 440 5.62 16.15 28.66
CA TRP A 440 4.74 15.02 28.35
C TRP A 440 3.77 14.68 29.49
N GLU A 441 4.18 14.81 30.75
CA GLU A 441 3.26 14.66 31.88
C GLU A 441 2.11 15.67 31.79
N ARG A 442 2.41 16.94 31.48
CA ARG A 442 1.38 17.96 31.21
C ARG A 442 0.49 17.59 30.03
N ALA A 443 1.07 17.11 28.92
CA ALA A 443 0.29 16.67 27.76
C ALA A 443 -0.71 15.55 28.14
N LEU A 444 -0.31 14.64 29.01
CA LEU A 444 -1.12 13.51 29.46
C LEU A 444 -2.12 13.85 30.58
N VAL A 445 -1.94 14.99 31.25
CA VAL A 445 -2.99 15.58 32.11
C VAL A 445 -4.11 16.16 31.25
N VAL A 446 -3.76 16.83 30.15
CA VAL A 446 -4.71 17.41 29.18
C VAL A 446 -5.46 16.32 28.42
N ASP A 447 -4.73 15.36 27.84
CA ASP A 447 -5.31 14.20 27.16
C ASP A 447 -4.65 12.90 27.64
N LYS A 448 -5.38 12.18 28.51
CA LYS A 448 -4.93 10.90 29.09
C LYS A 448 -4.76 9.78 28.06
N GLN A 449 -5.41 9.91 26.91
CA GLN A 449 -5.41 8.93 25.82
C GLN A 449 -4.47 9.32 24.67
N PHE A 450 -3.63 10.33 24.84
CA PHE A 450 -2.72 10.78 23.79
C PHE A 450 -1.57 9.78 23.55
N ALA A 451 -1.82 8.82 22.68
CA ALA A 451 -0.92 7.69 22.40
C ALA A 451 0.48 8.13 21.95
N LEU A 452 0.56 9.17 21.11
CA LEU A 452 1.84 9.68 20.60
C LEU A 452 2.72 10.25 21.72
N ALA A 453 2.14 11.00 22.67
CA ALA A 453 2.86 11.53 23.82
C ALA A 453 3.41 10.40 24.71
N ARG A 454 2.60 9.36 24.98
CA ARG A 454 3.05 8.20 25.75
C ARG A 454 4.16 7.45 25.05
N PHE A 455 4.00 7.15 23.76
CA PHE A 455 5.03 6.47 22.99
C PHE A 455 6.34 7.26 22.97
N ASN A 456 6.30 8.57 22.70
CA ASN A 456 7.52 9.40 22.71
C ASN A 456 8.16 9.45 24.10
N ARG A 457 7.36 9.63 25.16
CA ARG A 457 7.84 9.59 26.55
C ARG A 457 8.48 8.25 26.89
N SER A 458 7.92 7.14 26.39
CA SER A 458 8.46 5.79 26.62
C SER A 458 9.91 5.67 26.17
N LEU A 459 10.25 6.18 24.98
CA LEU A 459 11.60 6.09 24.44
C LEU A 459 12.61 6.86 25.31
N ILE A 460 12.22 8.01 25.86
CA ILE A 460 13.07 8.79 26.76
C ILE A 460 13.16 8.13 28.15
N LEU A 461 12.06 7.60 28.68
CA LEU A 461 12.09 6.83 29.94
C LEU A 461 13.03 5.62 29.82
N LEU A 462 12.96 4.87 28.72
CA LEU A 462 13.88 3.77 28.45
C LEU A 462 15.34 4.26 28.32
N LYS A 463 15.59 5.37 27.60
CA LYS A 463 16.93 5.96 27.45
C LYS A 463 17.55 6.38 28.78
N LEU A 464 16.72 6.79 29.75
CA LEU A 464 17.13 7.21 31.09
C LEU A 464 17.20 6.05 32.10
N GLY A 465 16.80 4.84 31.72
CA GLY A 465 16.80 3.67 32.62
C GLY A 465 15.53 3.50 33.46
N HIS A 466 14.48 4.30 33.23
CA HIS A 466 13.18 4.19 33.90
C HIS A 466 12.30 3.10 33.26
N HIS A 467 12.80 1.87 33.23
CA HIS A 467 12.25 0.81 32.38
C HIS A 467 10.82 0.40 32.69
N ALA A 468 10.41 0.35 33.96
CA ALA A 468 9.05 -0.04 34.32
C ALA A 468 7.99 0.90 33.71
N GLN A 469 8.21 2.21 33.83
CA GLN A 469 7.32 3.22 33.24
C GLN A 469 7.49 3.27 31.72
N GLY A 470 8.74 3.19 31.23
CA GLY A 470 9.05 3.15 29.80
C GLY A 470 8.30 2.05 29.07
N TRP A 471 8.39 0.80 29.55
CA TRP A 471 7.68 -0.32 28.93
C TRP A 471 6.16 -0.22 29.04
N SER A 472 5.63 0.30 30.15
CA SER A 472 4.20 0.55 30.29
C SER A 472 3.67 1.56 29.27
N ASP A 473 4.41 2.64 29.02
CA ASP A 473 4.03 3.63 28.02
C ASP A 473 4.28 3.15 26.59
N PHE A 474 5.29 2.29 26.38
CA PHE A 474 5.62 1.72 25.07
C PHE A 474 4.48 0.85 24.49
N GLU A 475 3.62 0.27 25.33
CA GLU A 475 2.40 -0.44 24.89
C GLU A 475 1.43 0.46 24.12
N TRP A 476 1.52 1.79 24.28
CA TRP A 476 0.66 2.74 23.55
C TRP A 476 0.99 2.87 22.06
N ARG A 477 2.06 2.20 21.60
CA ARG A 477 2.39 2.10 20.17
C ARG A 477 1.25 1.49 19.34
N TRP A 478 0.40 0.65 19.94
CA TRP A 478 -0.71 -0.01 19.24
C TRP A 478 -1.88 0.94 18.92
N GLN A 479 -1.89 2.14 19.49
CA GLN A 479 -2.89 3.18 19.26
C GLN A 479 -2.38 4.24 18.27
N LEU A 480 -1.16 4.11 17.77
CA LEU A 480 -0.61 5.04 16.78
C LEU A 480 -1.17 4.76 15.37
N PRO A 481 -1.32 5.79 14.53
CA PRO A 481 -1.63 5.61 13.12
C PRO A 481 -0.63 4.69 12.42
N GLY A 482 -1.13 3.70 11.66
CA GLY A 482 -0.30 2.72 10.95
C GLY A 482 0.13 1.51 11.79
N ALA A 483 -0.22 1.44 13.08
CA ALA A 483 -0.03 0.22 13.87
C ALA A 483 -0.90 -0.92 13.30
N ASN A 484 -0.32 -2.12 13.18
CA ASN A 484 -1.00 -3.30 12.66
C ASN A 484 -0.95 -4.44 13.70
N PRO A 485 -1.78 -4.39 14.76
CA PRO A 485 -1.80 -5.42 15.78
C PRO A 485 -2.26 -6.76 15.21
N LEU A 486 -1.71 -7.85 15.74
CA LEU A 486 -2.14 -9.20 15.38
C LEU A 486 -3.57 -9.45 15.90
N HIS A 487 -4.53 -9.55 14.99
CA HIS A 487 -5.92 -9.85 15.33
C HIS A 487 -6.17 -11.37 15.32
N CYS A 488 -6.27 -11.97 16.51
CA CYS A 488 -6.59 -13.37 16.69
C CYS A 488 -7.50 -13.57 17.93
N PRO A 489 -8.30 -14.65 17.97
CA PRO A 489 -9.20 -14.92 19.10
C PRO A 489 -8.47 -15.37 20.37
N GLN A 490 -7.22 -15.80 20.26
CA GLN A 490 -6.42 -16.24 21.41
C GLN A 490 -6.10 -15.06 22.34
N PRO A 491 -6.09 -15.29 23.67
CA PRO A 491 -5.76 -14.25 24.63
C PRO A 491 -4.30 -13.77 24.49
N GLN A 492 -4.10 -12.49 24.80
CA GLN A 492 -2.77 -11.89 24.97
C GLN A 492 -2.15 -12.39 26.27
N TRP A 493 -0.99 -13.03 26.19
CA TRP A 493 -0.25 -13.52 27.35
C TRP A 493 0.25 -12.36 28.20
N GLN A 494 0.01 -12.42 29.50
CA GLN A 494 0.33 -11.35 30.45
C GLN A 494 1.59 -11.64 31.27
N GLY A 495 2.27 -12.76 31.00
CA GLY A 495 3.48 -13.19 31.72
C GLY A 495 3.23 -14.31 32.73
N GLU A 496 1.99 -14.76 32.91
CA GLU A 496 1.63 -15.85 33.81
C GLU A 496 2.26 -17.20 33.41
N ASP A 497 2.43 -18.13 34.37
CA ASP A 497 2.92 -19.49 34.06
C ASP A 497 1.86 -20.28 33.27
N ILE A 498 2.21 -20.67 32.06
CA ILE A 498 1.39 -21.38 31.10
C ILE A 498 2.08 -22.66 30.58
N ARG A 499 2.83 -23.37 31.41
CA ARG A 499 3.55 -24.63 31.02
C ARG A 499 2.72 -25.73 30.38
N ALA A 500 1.38 -25.65 30.46
CA ALA A 500 0.47 -26.56 29.77
C ALA A 500 0.07 -26.09 28.35
N ARG A 501 0.40 -24.84 27.97
CA ARG A 501 -0.06 -24.14 26.76
C ARG A 501 1.09 -23.71 25.87
N ARG A 502 0.78 -23.48 24.60
CA ARG A 502 1.68 -23.03 23.54
C ARG A 502 1.58 -21.52 23.38
N LEU A 503 2.72 -20.84 23.35
CA LEU A 503 2.82 -19.40 23.20
C LEU A 503 3.29 -19.04 21.80
N LEU A 504 2.56 -18.18 21.10
CA LEU A 504 3.04 -17.52 19.90
C LEU A 504 3.69 -16.18 20.27
N VAL A 505 4.97 -16.02 19.95
CA VAL A 505 5.64 -14.72 19.95
C VAL A 505 5.70 -14.22 18.52
N HIS A 506 5.02 -13.12 18.23
CA HIS A 506 5.01 -12.58 16.87
C HIS A 506 5.92 -11.36 16.72
N SER A 507 6.52 -11.26 15.54
CA SER A 507 7.37 -10.16 15.15
C SER A 507 6.62 -8.83 15.13
N GLU A 508 7.38 -7.78 15.41
CA GLU A 508 7.04 -6.38 15.18
C GLU A 508 8.33 -5.60 14.91
N GLN A 509 8.19 -4.35 14.45
CA GLN A 509 9.31 -3.43 14.16
C GLN A 509 10.34 -3.99 13.17
N GLY A 510 11.57 -3.45 13.18
CA GLY A 510 12.63 -3.78 12.24
C GLY A 510 13.44 -5.02 12.64
N ASN A 511 14.26 -5.52 11.72
CA ASN A 511 15.05 -6.75 11.95
C ASN A 511 16.00 -6.65 13.16
N GLY A 512 16.56 -5.46 13.39
CA GLY A 512 17.45 -5.20 14.53
C GLY A 512 16.75 -5.34 15.88
N ASP A 513 15.51 -4.85 15.98
CA ASP A 513 14.69 -4.96 17.18
C ASP A 513 14.44 -6.44 17.51
N GLN A 514 14.17 -7.24 16.48
CA GLN A 514 13.88 -8.66 16.66
C GLN A 514 15.10 -9.42 17.19
N ILE A 515 16.25 -9.24 16.54
CA ILE A 515 17.50 -9.88 16.96
C ILE A 515 17.89 -9.47 18.39
N GLN A 516 17.68 -8.20 18.77
CA GLN A 516 17.94 -7.78 20.14
C GLN A 516 17.01 -8.48 21.13
N PHE A 517 15.70 -8.55 20.83
CA PHE A 517 14.68 -9.03 21.75
C PHE A 517 14.54 -10.56 21.80
N TRP A 518 15.18 -11.29 20.89
CA TRP A 518 15.30 -12.74 21.01
C TRP A 518 15.91 -13.21 22.33
N ARG A 519 16.65 -12.33 23.02
CA ARG A 519 17.16 -12.58 24.37
C ARG A 519 16.08 -12.93 25.41
N TYR A 520 14.84 -12.51 25.21
CA TYR A 520 13.76 -12.81 26.15
C TYR A 520 13.06 -14.14 25.84
N LEU A 521 13.35 -14.78 24.71
CA LEU A 521 12.62 -15.97 24.26
C LEU A 521 12.89 -17.17 25.16
N GLU A 522 14.12 -17.39 25.62
CA GLU A 522 14.44 -18.47 26.56
C GLU A 522 13.65 -18.33 27.87
N LEU A 523 13.51 -17.10 28.36
CA LEU A 523 12.79 -16.78 29.59
C LEU A 523 11.28 -16.94 29.43
N ALA A 524 10.74 -16.55 28.27
CA ALA A 524 9.34 -16.80 27.92
C ALA A 524 9.07 -18.30 27.79
N ARG A 525 9.99 -19.04 27.15
CA ARG A 525 9.91 -20.49 26.96
C ARG A 525 9.84 -21.25 28.28
N ALA A 526 10.55 -20.79 29.31
CA ALA A 526 10.53 -21.40 30.65
C ALA A 526 9.13 -21.33 31.32
N ARG A 527 8.24 -20.47 30.82
CA ARG A 527 6.86 -20.28 31.30
C ARG A 527 5.81 -20.92 30.40
N CYS A 528 6.16 -21.55 29.28
CA CYS A 528 5.19 -22.20 28.39
C CYS A 528 5.59 -23.65 28.05
N ARG A 529 4.65 -24.42 27.49
CA ARG A 529 4.92 -25.78 27.00
C ARG A 529 5.85 -25.75 25.79
N GLU A 530 5.63 -24.78 24.92
CA GLU A 530 6.23 -24.61 23.62
C GLU A 530 6.12 -23.13 23.20
N LEU A 531 7.19 -22.58 22.65
CA LEU A 531 7.29 -21.24 22.12
C LEU A 531 7.47 -21.31 20.60
N ILE A 532 6.53 -20.67 19.91
CA ILE A 532 6.51 -20.55 18.46
C ILE A 532 6.82 -19.09 18.13
N TYR A 533 7.88 -18.85 17.39
CA TYR A 533 8.22 -17.52 16.89
C TYR A 533 7.70 -17.35 15.45
N ALA A 534 6.98 -16.25 15.22
CA ALA A 534 6.55 -15.83 13.90
C ALA A 534 7.33 -14.59 13.49
N GLY A 535 8.19 -14.67 12.47
CA GLY A 535 9.06 -13.57 12.08
C GLY A 535 9.31 -13.47 10.58
N PRO A 536 9.81 -12.32 10.10
CA PRO A 536 9.98 -12.07 8.68
C PRO A 536 10.93 -13.09 8.05
N GLU A 537 10.68 -13.43 6.79
CA GLU A 537 11.39 -14.47 6.04
C GLU A 537 12.93 -14.45 6.21
N PRO A 538 13.62 -13.29 6.13
CA PRO A 538 15.07 -13.23 6.27
C PRO A 538 15.63 -13.62 7.65
N LEU A 539 14.77 -13.71 8.67
CA LEU A 539 15.12 -14.02 10.06
C LEU A 539 14.69 -15.42 10.52
N ILE A 540 13.79 -16.10 9.80
CA ILE A 540 13.17 -17.37 10.24
C ILE A 540 14.23 -18.39 10.64
N GLU A 541 15.19 -18.63 9.75
CA GLU A 541 16.21 -19.65 9.92
C GLU A 541 17.17 -19.32 11.06
N LEU A 542 17.48 -18.03 11.23
CA LEU A 542 18.37 -17.56 12.28
C LEU A 542 17.67 -17.63 13.66
N ALA A 543 16.39 -17.27 13.73
CA ALA A 543 15.59 -17.35 14.96
C ALA A 543 15.48 -18.77 15.49
N ALA A 544 15.49 -19.78 14.61
CA ALA A 544 15.49 -21.20 15.00
C ALA A 544 16.75 -21.62 15.78
N THR A 545 17.83 -20.81 15.75
CA THR A 545 19.05 -21.06 16.53
C THR A 545 19.02 -20.48 17.93
N VAL A 546 17.98 -19.69 18.26
CA VAL A 546 17.84 -19.04 19.56
C VAL A 546 17.35 -20.04 20.58
N ASN A 547 18.02 -20.09 21.74
CA ASN A 547 17.60 -20.94 22.84
C ASN A 547 16.16 -20.61 23.27
N GLY A 548 15.34 -21.65 23.36
CA GLY A 548 13.94 -21.56 23.75
C GLY A 548 12.96 -21.32 22.61
N VAL A 549 13.41 -21.23 21.35
CA VAL A 549 12.53 -21.30 20.19
C VAL A 549 12.34 -22.77 19.79
N ASP A 550 11.15 -23.33 19.97
CA ASP A 550 10.86 -24.70 19.50
C ASP A 550 10.48 -24.73 18.01
N GLU A 551 9.86 -23.65 17.53
CA GLU A 551 9.41 -23.51 16.15
C GLU A 551 9.54 -22.06 15.68
N SER A 552 10.04 -21.84 14.46
CA SER A 552 10.20 -20.54 13.82
C SER A 552 9.60 -20.57 12.40
N ARG A 553 8.69 -19.65 12.07
CA ARG A 553 8.02 -19.59 10.76
C ARG A 553 7.68 -18.17 10.32
N GLY A 554 7.28 -18.03 9.06
CA GLY A 554 6.80 -16.77 8.49
C GLY A 554 5.43 -16.37 9.03
N PRO A 555 5.10 -15.06 9.05
CA PRO A 555 3.75 -14.61 9.38
C PRO A 555 2.74 -15.20 8.40
N GLY A 556 1.69 -15.85 8.91
CA GLY A 556 0.65 -16.49 8.10
C GLY A 556 0.88 -17.97 7.79
N GLU A 557 2.06 -18.53 8.10
CA GLU A 557 2.36 -19.96 7.95
C GLU A 557 1.96 -20.80 9.17
N ILE A 558 1.53 -20.13 10.24
CA ILE A 558 1.18 -20.75 11.52
C ILE A 558 -0.36 -20.83 11.60
N PRO A 559 -0.94 -22.06 11.59
CA PRO A 559 -2.37 -22.25 11.78
C PRO A 559 -2.85 -21.66 13.11
N ARG A 560 -4.08 -21.11 13.13
CA ARG A 560 -4.60 -20.43 14.33
C ARG A 560 -4.77 -21.38 15.53
N ASP A 561 -4.98 -22.66 15.30
CA ASP A 561 -5.12 -23.70 16.35
C ASP A 561 -3.76 -24.24 16.85
N ARG A 562 -2.66 -23.72 16.32
CA ARG A 562 -1.29 -24.15 16.67
C ARG A 562 -0.78 -23.55 17.98
N PHE A 563 -1.40 -22.49 18.48
CA PHE A 563 -1.04 -21.79 19.71
C PHE A 563 -2.27 -21.46 20.54
N ASP A 564 -2.07 -21.27 21.85
CA ASP A 564 -3.16 -21.08 22.82
C ASP A 564 -3.18 -19.65 23.36
N CYS A 565 -2.02 -18.97 23.41
CA CYS A 565 -1.87 -17.55 23.77
C CYS A 565 -0.91 -16.85 22.79
N VAL A 566 -0.97 -15.52 22.71
CA VAL A 566 -0.10 -14.70 21.84
C VAL A 566 0.59 -13.57 22.61
N VAL A 567 1.76 -13.12 22.16
CA VAL A 567 2.43 -11.92 22.68
C VAL A 567 3.27 -11.24 21.58
N PRO A 568 3.27 -9.91 21.48
CA PRO A 568 4.23 -9.19 20.65
C PRO A 568 5.64 -9.30 21.23
N LEU A 569 6.64 -9.49 20.38
CA LEU A 569 8.04 -9.66 20.80
C LEU A 569 8.54 -8.52 21.71
N MET A 570 8.21 -7.27 21.41
CA MET A 570 8.70 -6.13 22.20
C MET A 570 7.87 -5.85 23.46
N SER A 571 6.78 -6.58 23.69
CA SER A 571 6.06 -6.55 24.97
C SER A 571 6.68 -7.48 26.01
N LEU A 572 7.62 -8.37 25.63
CA LEU A 572 8.22 -9.36 26.54
C LEU A 572 8.89 -8.76 27.78
N PRO A 573 9.65 -7.64 27.73
CA PRO A 573 10.23 -7.05 28.94
C PRO A 573 9.17 -6.70 29.98
N LEU A 574 8.04 -6.12 29.54
CA LEU A 574 6.91 -5.77 30.40
C LEU A 574 6.25 -7.03 30.98
N ARG A 575 5.96 -8.03 30.14
CA ARG A 575 5.25 -9.25 30.56
C ARG A 575 6.07 -10.09 31.53
N LEU A 576 7.38 -10.15 31.33
CA LEU A 576 8.27 -10.91 32.21
C LEU A 576 8.56 -10.19 33.53
N GLY A 577 8.37 -8.85 33.59
CA GLY A 577 8.60 -8.04 34.78
C GLY A 577 10.06 -8.02 35.23
N LEU A 578 10.99 -8.13 34.29
CA LEU A 578 12.42 -8.31 34.56
C LEU A 578 13.16 -6.97 34.56
N PRO A 579 14.30 -6.87 35.29
CA PRO A 579 15.21 -5.75 35.12
C PRO A 579 15.72 -5.74 33.67
N ASP A 580 15.73 -4.55 33.10
CA ASP A 580 16.19 -4.30 31.74
C ASP A 580 17.39 -3.33 31.82
N PRO A 581 18.40 -3.41 30.94
CA PRO A 581 18.75 -4.59 30.16
C PRO A 581 19.02 -5.79 31.07
N LEU A 582 18.61 -6.97 30.60
CA LEU A 582 18.94 -8.23 31.27
C LEU A 582 20.45 -8.44 31.28
N PRO A 583 21.07 -8.77 32.43
CA PRO A 583 22.44 -9.27 32.48
C PRO A 583 22.48 -10.69 31.95
N MET A 584 22.43 -10.86 30.63
CA MET A 584 22.39 -12.16 29.97
C MET A 584 23.66 -12.43 29.17
N ALA A 585 24.08 -13.69 29.14
CA ALA A 585 25.28 -14.15 28.45
C ALA A 585 25.06 -14.17 26.93
N THR A 586 25.80 -13.35 26.19
CA THR A 586 26.04 -13.58 24.75
C THR A 586 27.03 -14.74 24.58
N PRO A 587 26.92 -15.59 23.54
CA PRO A 587 25.96 -15.51 22.44
C PRO A 587 24.59 -16.14 22.75
N TYR A 588 23.54 -15.61 22.10
CA TYR A 588 22.19 -16.23 22.08
C TYR A 588 21.66 -16.42 20.65
N VAL A 589 22.49 -16.13 19.65
CA VAL A 589 22.24 -16.38 18.22
C VAL A 589 23.45 -17.11 17.66
N HIS A 590 23.21 -18.15 16.86
CA HIS A 590 24.26 -18.97 16.25
C HIS A 590 24.07 -19.07 14.74
N VAL A 591 25.13 -19.43 14.02
CA VAL A 591 25.03 -19.72 12.59
C VAL A 591 24.32 -21.07 12.42
N PRO A 592 23.25 -21.17 11.62
CA PRO A 592 22.62 -22.45 11.32
C PRO A 592 23.61 -23.43 10.70
N ALA A 593 23.61 -24.69 11.14
CA ALA A 593 24.65 -25.66 10.81
C ALA A 593 24.78 -25.98 9.30
N HIS A 594 23.69 -25.85 8.53
CA HIS A 594 23.68 -26.08 7.08
C HIS A 594 24.10 -24.85 6.26
N VAL A 595 24.25 -23.67 6.87
CA VAL A 595 24.65 -22.45 6.17
C VAL A 595 26.15 -22.41 6.00
N GLN A 596 26.58 -22.36 4.73
CA GLN A 596 27.98 -22.22 4.36
C GLN A 596 28.16 -21.02 3.44
N VAL A 597 29.25 -20.29 3.67
CA VAL A 597 29.70 -19.13 2.89
C VAL A 597 31.16 -19.32 2.52
N ARG A 598 31.67 -18.57 1.53
CA ARG A 598 33.10 -18.65 1.16
C ARG A 598 34.01 -18.26 2.33
N ALA A 599 35.21 -18.83 2.33
CA ALA A 599 36.24 -18.47 3.30
C ALA A 599 36.76 -17.05 3.03
N LEU A 600 36.86 -16.24 4.08
CA LEU A 600 37.43 -14.89 4.01
C LEU A 600 38.97 -14.94 4.12
N ALA A 601 39.66 -14.22 3.25
CA ALA A 601 41.12 -14.13 3.22
C ALA A 601 41.65 -12.99 4.12
N GLY A 602 42.96 -13.00 4.38
CA GLY A 602 43.64 -11.98 5.20
C GLY A 602 43.72 -12.35 6.68
N ARG A 603 44.65 -11.71 7.40
CA ARG A 603 44.96 -12.01 8.80
C ARG A 603 44.05 -11.30 9.81
N ARG A 604 43.60 -10.08 9.51
CA ARG A 604 42.69 -9.28 10.34
C ARG A 604 41.50 -8.84 9.50
N ARG A 605 40.37 -9.51 9.65
CA ARG A 605 39.17 -9.41 8.80
C ARG A 605 38.12 -8.54 9.48
N ILE A 606 37.79 -7.40 8.88
CA ILE A 606 36.90 -6.40 9.46
C ILE A 606 35.68 -6.20 8.55
N GLY A 607 34.47 -6.37 9.10
CA GLY A 607 33.22 -6.11 8.39
C GLY A 607 32.76 -4.67 8.56
N LEU A 608 32.24 -4.06 7.50
CA LEU A 608 31.81 -2.66 7.47
C LEU A 608 30.33 -2.53 7.09
N VAL A 609 29.61 -1.64 7.77
CA VAL A 609 28.24 -1.21 7.44
C VAL A 609 28.11 0.28 7.75
N TRP A 610 27.73 1.10 6.77
CA TRP A 610 27.74 2.57 6.88
C TRP A 610 26.35 3.20 6.89
N LYS A 611 25.32 2.48 6.46
CA LYS A 611 23.94 3.02 6.40
C LYS A 611 22.89 2.00 6.82
N GLY A 612 21.83 2.51 7.43
CA GLY A 612 20.64 1.76 7.79
C GLY A 612 19.67 1.57 6.62
N SER A 613 18.43 1.23 6.95
CA SER A 613 17.36 1.09 5.95
C SER A 613 16.82 2.46 5.55
N ALA A 614 16.72 2.73 4.25
CA ALA A 614 16.09 3.95 3.73
C ALA A 614 14.62 4.13 4.16
N THR A 615 13.95 3.05 4.57
CA THR A 615 12.58 3.10 5.11
C THR A 615 12.50 3.51 6.58
N HIS A 616 13.65 3.69 7.25
CA HIS A 616 13.70 4.13 8.64
C HIS A 616 13.54 5.66 8.74
N LYS A 617 12.63 6.14 9.60
CA LYS A 617 12.28 7.56 9.71
C LYS A 617 13.49 8.47 10.05
N ASP A 618 14.42 7.97 10.85
CA ASP A 618 15.62 8.70 11.30
C ASP A 618 16.92 8.31 10.54
N ASP A 619 16.84 7.64 9.38
CA ASP A 619 18.04 7.10 8.71
C ASP A 619 19.11 8.16 8.41
N ARG A 620 18.70 9.36 7.96
CA ARG A 620 19.60 10.48 7.65
C ARG A 620 20.53 10.88 8.80
N ARG A 621 20.15 10.62 10.06
CA ARG A 621 20.90 11.01 11.26
C ARG A 621 21.77 9.89 11.84
N ARG A 622 21.52 8.64 11.43
CA ARG A 622 22.26 7.44 11.88
C ARG A 622 23.17 6.86 10.81
N SER A 623 22.97 7.21 9.54
CA SER A 623 23.77 6.77 8.41
C SER A 623 24.90 7.74 8.09
N MET A 624 25.97 7.22 7.48
CA MET A 624 27.04 8.00 6.88
C MET A 624 27.21 7.62 5.41
N GLU A 625 27.89 8.48 4.65
CA GLU A 625 28.24 8.18 3.26
C GLU A 625 29.40 7.16 3.21
N LEU A 626 29.40 6.29 2.18
CA LEU A 626 30.47 5.31 1.98
C LEU A 626 31.85 5.99 1.94
N GLY A 627 31.94 7.18 1.34
CA GLY A 627 33.18 7.93 1.18
C GLY A 627 33.95 8.15 2.48
N ASP A 628 33.25 8.41 3.60
CA ASP A 628 33.87 8.56 4.91
C ASP A 628 34.45 7.22 5.39
N MET A 629 33.70 6.13 5.20
CA MET A 629 34.09 4.78 5.61
C MET A 629 35.31 4.26 4.85
N LEU A 630 35.51 4.67 3.59
CA LEU A 630 36.66 4.27 2.77
C LEU A 630 38.01 4.68 3.40
N ALA A 631 38.03 5.67 4.29
CA ALA A 631 39.25 6.05 4.99
C ALA A 631 39.85 4.91 5.83
N LEU A 632 39.03 3.96 6.32
CA LEU A 632 39.49 2.77 7.04
C LEU A 632 40.28 1.80 6.16
N ALA A 633 40.04 1.77 4.84
CA ALA A 633 40.72 0.84 3.93
C ALA A 633 42.24 1.09 3.84
N ARG A 634 42.72 2.22 4.35
CA ARG A 634 44.16 2.56 4.41
C ARG A 634 44.88 1.96 5.62
N THR A 635 44.17 1.40 6.59
CA THR A 635 44.77 0.80 7.79
C THR A 635 45.62 -0.42 7.39
N PRO A 636 46.94 -0.42 7.68
CA PRO A 636 47.83 -1.55 7.36
C PRO A 636 47.37 -2.85 8.02
N ASP A 637 47.71 -3.98 7.40
CA ASP A 637 47.51 -5.34 7.92
C ASP A 637 46.05 -5.75 8.22
N ALA A 638 45.05 -4.99 7.74
CA ALA A 638 43.63 -5.32 7.79
C ALA A 638 43.01 -5.55 6.41
N GLN A 639 42.15 -6.56 6.30
CA GLN A 639 41.31 -6.80 5.13
C GLN A 639 39.87 -6.45 5.48
N PHE A 640 39.25 -5.60 4.65
CA PHE A 640 37.90 -5.10 4.86
C PHE A 640 36.88 -5.78 3.95
N TYR A 641 35.68 -5.97 4.50
CA TYR A 641 34.55 -6.63 3.86
C TYR A 641 33.29 -5.80 4.06
N SER A 642 32.56 -5.48 2.98
CA SER A 642 31.25 -4.84 3.09
C SER A 642 30.19 -5.86 3.47
N LEU A 643 29.48 -5.61 4.58
CA LEU A 643 28.25 -6.32 4.97
C LEU A 643 26.99 -5.50 4.64
N GLN A 644 27.15 -4.37 3.94
CA GLN A 644 26.06 -3.47 3.60
C GLN A 644 25.07 -4.14 2.63
N PHE A 645 23.79 -3.95 2.89
CA PHE A 645 22.71 -4.32 1.99
C PHE A 645 21.58 -3.28 2.06
N PRO A 646 21.07 -2.74 0.95
CA PRO A 646 21.60 -2.88 -0.41
C PRO A 646 22.81 -1.97 -0.66
N VAL A 647 23.60 -2.28 -1.71
CA VAL A 647 24.70 -1.45 -2.24
C VAL A 647 24.33 -0.94 -3.63
N SER A 648 24.44 0.35 -3.87
CA SER A 648 24.17 0.93 -5.19
C SER A 648 25.29 0.62 -6.19
N GLY A 649 24.99 0.69 -7.49
CA GLY A 649 26.00 0.45 -8.53
C GLY A 649 27.24 1.38 -8.43
N ALA A 650 27.05 2.63 -7.99
CA ALA A 650 28.15 3.55 -7.74
C ALA A 650 29.01 3.13 -6.53
N GLU A 651 28.37 2.66 -5.45
CA GLU A 651 29.07 2.16 -4.27
C GLU A 651 29.86 0.88 -4.56
N VAL A 652 29.34 -0.03 -5.42
CA VAL A 652 30.06 -1.24 -5.84
C VAL A 652 31.42 -0.89 -6.47
N GLU A 653 31.47 0.09 -7.37
CA GLU A 653 32.72 0.52 -7.99
C GLU A 653 33.68 1.18 -6.98
N LEU A 654 33.16 1.97 -6.04
CA LEU A 654 33.96 2.58 -4.98
C LEU A 654 34.59 1.53 -4.05
N LEU A 655 33.82 0.52 -3.63
CA LEU A 655 34.32 -0.60 -2.82
C LEU A 655 35.47 -1.33 -3.54
N LYS A 656 35.26 -1.66 -4.82
CA LYS A 656 36.25 -2.33 -5.66
C LYS A 656 37.54 -1.51 -5.80
N SER A 657 37.43 -0.22 -6.06
CA SER A 657 38.59 0.68 -6.19
C SER A 657 39.37 0.85 -4.88
N SER A 658 38.70 0.63 -3.74
CA SER A 658 39.26 0.80 -2.39
C SER A 658 39.74 -0.51 -1.76
N GLY A 659 39.68 -1.63 -2.48
CA GLY A 659 40.10 -2.94 -1.98
C GLY A 659 39.20 -3.55 -0.89
N ILE A 660 37.99 -3.03 -0.70
CA ILE A 660 36.98 -3.60 0.20
C ILE A 660 36.18 -4.64 -0.58
N ASP A 661 36.16 -5.88 -0.10
CA ASP A 661 35.44 -6.98 -0.75
C ASP A 661 33.93 -6.86 -0.49
N ASN A 662 33.13 -6.84 -1.55
CA ASN A 662 31.67 -6.70 -1.43
C ASN A 662 31.00 -8.08 -1.26
N LEU A 663 30.43 -8.33 -0.09
CA LEU A 663 29.75 -9.60 0.22
C LEU A 663 28.26 -9.59 -0.16
N GLU A 664 27.69 -8.44 -0.55
CA GLU A 664 26.26 -8.31 -0.87
C GLU A 664 25.72 -9.41 -1.82
N PRO A 665 26.42 -9.80 -2.91
CA PRO A 665 25.90 -10.83 -3.84
C PRO A 665 25.70 -12.21 -3.18
N GLU A 666 26.37 -12.46 -2.05
CA GLU A 666 26.25 -13.68 -1.28
C GLU A 666 25.43 -13.51 0.01
N ILE A 667 25.02 -12.29 0.36
CA ILE A 667 24.18 -12.01 1.51
C ILE A 667 22.71 -12.13 1.08
N ILE A 668 22.15 -13.33 1.25
CA ILE A 668 20.72 -13.62 1.09
C ILE A 668 20.17 -13.96 2.47
N GLY A 669 19.67 -12.93 3.17
CA GLY A 669 19.13 -13.04 4.53
C GLY A 669 20.19 -13.07 5.64
N TYR A 670 19.73 -12.99 6.90
CA TYR A 670 20.64 -12.80 8.05
C TYR A 670 21.41 -14.05 8.46
N ALA A 671 20.98 -15.24 8.06
CA ALA A 671 21.72 -16.47 8.34
C ALA A 671 23.08 -16.49 7.63
N ARG A 672 23.14 -16.06 6.37
CA ARG A 672 24.40 -15.91 5.61
C ARG A 672 25.22 -14.72 6.11
N THR A 673 24.59 -13.61 6.49
CA THR A 673 25.27 -12.50 7.17
C THR A 673 25.95 -12.96 8.45
N ALA A 674 25.27 -13.77 9.27
CA ALA A 674 25.83 -14.35 10.49
C ALA A 674 27.02 -15.28 10.16
N ALA A 675 26.94 -16.08 9.10
CA ALA A 675 28.03 -16.96 8.67
C ALA A 675 29.28 -16.18 8.21
N PHE A 676 29.11 -15.02 7.56
CA PHE A 676 30.23 -14.13 7.27
C PHE A 676 30.77 -13.46 8.55
N ILE A 677 29.89 -12.95 9.42
CA ILE A 677 30.29 -12.37 10.72
C ILE A 677 31.07 -13.37 11.57
N ALA A 678 30.72 -14.66 11.54
CA ALA A 678 31.44 -15.72 12.24
C ALA A 678 32.93 -15.79 11.88
N GLN A 679 33.28 -15.44 10.64
CA GLN A 679 34.66 -15.42 10.15
C GLN A 679 35.40 -14.09 10.42
N LEU A 680 34.69 -13.03 10.78
CA LEU A 680 35.29 -11.73 11.04
C LEU A 680 35.89 -11.67 12.45
N ASP A 681 36.98 -10.93 12.56
CA ASP A 681 37.64 -10.62 13.83
C ASP A 681 36.93 -9.43 14.51
N ARG A 682 36.31 -8.54 13.72
CA ARG A 682 35.47 -7.43 14.20
C ARG A 682 34.45 -6.96 13.16
N VAL A 683 33.35 -6.40 13.63
CA VAL A 683 32.41 -5.61 12.82
C VAL A 683 32.48 -4.14 13.23
N ILE A 684 32.54 -3.22 12.28
CA ILE A 684 32.41 -1.77 12.48
C ILE A 684 31.15 -1.33 11.73
N THR A 685 30.18 -0.78 12.45
CA THR A 685 28.86 -0.50 11.89
C THR A 685 28.28 0.75 12.53
N VAL A 686 27.51 1.53 11.76
CA VAL A 686 26.54 2.44 12.38
C VAL A 686 25.46 1.64 13.12
N ASP A 687 24.57 2.30 13.86
CA ASP A 687 23.40 1.62 14.44
C ASP A 687 22.61 0.93 13.31
N THR A 688 22.60 -0.41 13.27
CA THR A 688 21.88 -1.24 12.28
C THR A 688 21.52 -2.62 12.85
N ALA A 689 20.73 -3.40 12.12
CA ALA A 689 20.49 -4.80 12.45
C ALA A 689 21.78 -5.65 12.50
N VAL A 690 22.82 -5.27 11.75
CA VAL A 690 24.12 -5.96 11.78
C VAL A 690 24.84 -5.71 13.11
N ALA A 691 24.69 -4.51 13.71
CA ALA A 691 25.20 -4.22 15.04
C ALA A 691 24.60 -5.17 16.09
N HIS A 692 23.27 -5.35 16.03
CA HIS A 692 22.55 -6.26 16.91
C HIS A 692 22.90 -7.73 16.64
N LEU A 693 23.07 -8.13 15.39
CA LEU A 693 23.49 -9.50 15.03
C LEU A 693 24.88 -9.83 15.58
N ALA A 694 25.87 -8.97 15.33
CA ALA A 694 27.22 -9.18 15.83
C ALA A 694 27.25 -9.24 17.36
N GLY A 695 26.53 -8.31 18.02
CA GLY A 695 26.38 -8.31 19.48
C GLY A 695 25.69 -9.57 20.02
N ALA A 696 24.60 -10.02 19.40
CA ALA A 696 23.88 -11.24 19.79
C ALA A 696 24.70 -12.53 19.61
N MET A 697 25.62 -12.53 18.64
CA MET A 697 26.61 -13.59 18.43
C MET A 697 27.83 -13.49 19.34
N GLY A 698 27.91 -12.48 20.22
CA GLY A 698 29.07 -12.25 21.09
C GLY A 698 30.33 -11.85 20.33
N LYS A 699 30.21 -11.39 19.08
CA LYS A 699 31.35 -10.98 18.25
C LYS A 699 31.79 -9.56 18.59
N PRO A 700 33.10 -9.25 18.57
CA PRO A 700 33.57 -7.89 18.76
C PRO A 700 32.92 -6.94 17.74
N VAL A 701 32.25 -5.91 18.23
CA VAL A 701 31.55 -4.94 17.38
C VAL A 701 31.80 -3.51 17.85
N TRP A 702 32.15 -2.63 16.93
CA TRP A 702 32.27 -1.21 17.16
C TRP A 702 31.07 -0.51 16.53
N ILE A 703 30.30 0.19 17.35
CA ILE A 703 29.03 0.79 16.95
C ILE A 703 29.20 2.30 16.91
N LEU A 704 29.01 2.87 15.72
CA LEU A 704 29.18 4.29 15.45
C LEU A 704 27.83 5.00 15.62
N LEU A 705 27.80 5.99 16.50
CA LEU A 705 26.59 6.64 16.98
C LEU A 705 26.61 8.13 16.64
N GLY A 706 25.50 8.60 16.06
CA GLY A 706 25.25 10.01 15.81
C GLY A 706 25.02 10.82 17.09
N ASN A 707 24.73 12.11 16.93
CA ASN A 707 24.57 13.06 18.05
C ASN A 707 23.37 12.73 18.97
N ASP A 708 22.31 12.13 18.43
CA ASP A 708 21.16 11.66 19.20
C ASP A 708 20.92 10.16 18.97
N PRO A 709 21.68 9.30 19.67
CA PRO A 709 21.59 7.86 19.47
C PRO A 709 20.28 7.30 20.02
N ASP A 710 19.86 6.17 19.44
CA ASP A 710 18.70 5.40 19.89
C ASP A 710 18.78 5.07 21.39
N TRP A 711 17.61 4.95 22.03
CA TRP A 711 17.47 4.77 23.47
C TRP A 711 18.29 3.58 24.01
N ARG A 712 18.52 2.55 23.20
CA ARG A 712 19.31 1.36 23.56
C ARG A 712 20.75 1.68 23.89
N TRP A 713 21.32 2.69 23.26
CA TRP A 713 22.74 2.99 23.43
C TRP A 713 22.98 3.93 24.61
N GLY A 714 21.94 4.44 25.27
CA GLY A 714 22.06 5.38 26.38
C GLY A 714 22.76 6.69 25.98
N ARG A 715 23.07 7.52 26.98
CA ARG A 715 23.55 8.90 26.77
C ARG A 715 25.07 9.04 26.73
N HIS A 716 25.79 8.21 27.47
CA HIS A 716 27.22 8.38 27.74
C HIS A 716 27.96 7.03 27.74
N GLY A 717 29.28 7.11 27.75
CA GLY A 717 30.16 5.94 27.83
C GLY A 717 30.39 5.24 26.50
N GLU A 718 31.37 4.34 26.52
CA GLU A 718 31.84 3.56 25.38
C GLU A 718 31.39 2.09 25.43
N THR A 719 30.58 1.70 26.41
CA THR A 719 30.11 0.31 26.56
C THR A 719 28.62 0.20 26.29
N SER A 720 28.19 -0.93 25.75
CA SER A 720 26.77 -1.24 25.58
C SER A 720 26.25 -1.98 26.80
N PRO A 721 25.10 -1.58 27.36
CA PRO A 721 24.46 -2.37 28.42
C PRO A 721 23.73 -3.60 27.85
N TRP A 722 23.63 -3.73 26.52
CA TRP A 722 22.98 -4.86 25.83
C TRP A 722 23.97 -5.92 25.34
N TYR A 723 25.17 -5.51 24.96
CA TYR A 723 26.16 -6.35 24.29
C TYR A 723 27.54 -6.15 24.91
N PRO A 724 28.03 -7.10 25.74
CA PRO A 724 29.35 -7.00 26.36
C PRO A 724 30.51 -6.90 25.35
N SER A 725 30.34 -7.44 24.15
CA SER A 725 31.33 -7.38 23.06
C SER A 725 31.32 -6.07 22.27
N ALA A 726 30.40 -5.15 22.58
CA ALA A 726 30.25 -3.89 21.85
C ALA A 726 31.03 -2.74 22.50
N ARG A 727 31.75 -1.99 21.65
CA ARG A 727 32.30 -0.68 21.98
C ARG A 727 31.55 0.41 21.22
N LEU A 728 31.10 1.45 21.92
CA LEU A 728 30.34 2.56 21.38
C LEU A 728 31.24 3.75 21.07
N PHE A 729 31.08 4.30 19.87
CA PHE A 729 31.82 5.45 19.36
C PHE A 729 30.83 6.54 19.02
N ARG A 730 30.90 7.67 19.74
CA ARG A 730 29.91 8.76 19.61
C ARG A 730 30.55 9.96 18.92
N LEU A 731 29.77 10.60 18.04
CA LEU A 731 30.08 11.93 17.55
C LEU A 731 30.03 12.94 18.69
N ALA A 732 31.01 13.83 18.73
CA ALA A 732 30.89 15.07 19.49
C ALA A 732 29.95 16.06 18.76
N PRO A 733 29.32 17.00 19.48
CA PRO A 733 28.46 18.00 18.85
C PRO A 733 29.18 18.74 17.71
N GLY A 734 28.64 18.66 16.49
CA GLY A 734 29.22 19.26 15.28
C GLY A 734 30.40 18.52 14.66
N GLU A 735 30.82 17.37 15.21
CA GLU A 735 31.86 16.52 14.62
C GLU A 735 31.34 15.84 13.35
N PRO A 736 32.05 15.93 12.20
CA PRO A 736 31.70 15.16 11.02
C PRO A 736 32.09 13.70 11.18
N TRP A 737 31.37 12.79 10.51
CA TRP A 737 31.66 11.35 10.50
C TRP A 737 33.11 11.02 10.15
N LEU A 738 33.71 11.74 9.19
CA LEU A 738 35.10 11.55 8.80
C LEU A 738 36.09 11.72 9.96
N ALA A 739 35.85 12.66 10.89
CA ALA A 739 36.71 12.86 12.04
C ALA A 739 36.63 11.67 13.01
N LEU A 740 35.43 11.13 13.23
CA LEU A 740 35.23 9.91 14.02
C LEU A 740 35.94 8.71 13.38
N ILE A 741 35.82 8.56 12.07
CA ILE A 741 36.51 7.50 11.32
C ILE A 741 38.04 7.63 11.46
N GLY A 742 38.58 8.85 11.45
CA GLY A 742 40.00 9.08 11.73
C GLY A 742 40.44 8.56 13.12
N ARG A 743 39.63 8.79 14.16
CA ARG A 743 39.89 8.24 15.51
C ARG A 743 39.85 6.71 15.52
N ILE A 744 38.92 6.12 14.77
CA ILE A 744 38.79 4.66 14.64
C ILE A 744 39.97 4.06 13.91
N ALA A 745 40.42 4.68 12.81
CA ALA A 745 41.60 4.23 12.06
C ALA A 745 42.85 4.20 12.94
N ALA A 746 43.11 5.29 13.70
CA ALA A 746 44.25 5.36 14.62
C ALA A 746 44.18 4.29 15.73
N LEU A 747 42.98 3.97 16.22
CA LEU A 747 42.79 2.88 17.19
C LEU A 747 43.03 1.50 16.57
N LEU A 748 42.61 1.28 15.32
CA LEU A 748 42.89 0.03 14.62
C LEU A 748 44.40 -0.15 14.42
N GLU A 749 45.12 0.92 14.04
CA GLU A 749 46.57 0.91 13.88
C GLU A 749 47.30 0.63 15.20
N ALA A 750 46.83 1.21 16.31
CA ALA A 750 47.42 0.96 17.64
C ALA A 750 47.18 -0.47 18.16
N GLU A 751 46.19 -1.17 17.63
CA GLU A 751 45.89 -2.58 17.94
C GLU A 751 46.60 -3.58 16.99
N ALA A 752 47.27 -3.10 15.93
CA ALA A 752 48.06 -3.91 15.01
C ALA A 752 49.45 -4.20 15.61
#